data_AF-A0A0M4RNK2-F1
#
_entry.id   AF-A0A0M4RNK2-F1
#
_cell.length_a   1.000
_cell.length_b   1.000
_cell.length_c   1.000
_cell.angle_alpha   90.00
_cell.angle_beta   90.00
_cell.angle_gamma   90.00
#
_symmetry.space_group_name_H-M   'P 1'
#
loop_
_entity.id
_entity.type
_entity.pdbx_description
1 polymer ?
#
loop_
_entity_poly.entity_id
_entity_poly.type
_entity_poly.pdbx_seq_one_letter_code
_entity_poly.pdbx_strand_id
1 'polypeptide(L)'
;MVKPELAPEYPAHWEADVVLRDGGTGHLRPMTPADADAVQTFHMAQSKSSIYLRFFTYKSKLTPKELRRFTELDYKDRVAFVITHGSEIIGIGRYDRLDNPIEAEVAFNVSDAHQGRGVGSILLEHLAVAARENGIYRFTADVLPENRKMMQVFSDAGYEVHRHFDDGVVALAFDIDPTEKSRAVMEAREHRAEARSVAGLVAPASVAVIGASRAWGSIGQQLLEHVVEGKFTGAVYAVNQEALEVSGMMPYTCIADVPGPVDLAIIAVPYEQVPTVVEQCGAAGVKGLVIASDGFADDGARGLARQRALVRQARANGMRVVGPASLGLANTDPAVSLNASMAPSLPLRGGLGIFSQSAALGVSLYASLSRRDIGLSSVLSAGNRADVSGNDMMQFWEDDPNTAACALYLESIGNPRKFSRISRRLARSKPVIVAKSDSMGLRLPPGHAVRTTQAPAGALDAMLRQSGVIRVNTIEELADVAQIVVGAPLPHGPGLAIFSNSLALGMVVADAAEQHGLTVVDMDANLVLDMGQSRALPLLARTLGQTLARADVDSAILTLLPIPGLTIETIAGTLKKCAEAADKPVVAVFTGIVDVSIHVNRQLGGLPAYSSPGSAIAALAAVTRYAHWLTLEKPSFDPPSGVDTAAASQLLESLLEGVSGDGLITVDAADTGELLAHYGIDVLESVPFETTEQAVQAAERLGWPVAIKTLDAALRHRLDLGGVRINIENAASLRRNISQMRKLLEPYGPCELEVQAMAEVGQSCTLRAIEDPLLGPVVSFGLSGDAVNLLDDWAHRVPPLSVGDAKELIRSPRAAVKLFGYEGLPAGNVAALEDLVARVALLKDEHPEIAWVEFNPILLGPHKLTVLAVNLRIGNAAQRTDSARRAMLS
;
A
#
# COMPACT_ATOMS: atom_id res chain seq x y z
N MET A 1 -31.85 -3.58 -44.33
CA MET A 1 -31.73 -2.60 -43.23
C MET A 1 -30.50 -2.98 -42.45
N VAL A 2 -29.38 -2.31 -42.73
CA VAL A 2 -28.14 -2.48 -41.94
C VAL A 2 -28.42 -1.83 -40.59
N LYS A 3 -28.32 -2.59 -39.50
CA LYS A 3 -28.37 -2.04 -38.14
C LYS A 3 -27.30 -0.94 -38.06
N PRO A 4 -27.61 0.28 -37.59
CA PRO A 4 -26.56 1.27 -37.37
C PRO A 4 -25.56 0.67 -36.39
N GLU A 5 -24.29 0.58 -36.79
CA GLU A 5 -23.19 0.31 -35.87
C GLU A 5 -23.25 1.38 -34.78
N LEU A 6 -23.52 0.94 -33.54
CA LEU A 6 -23.45 1.81 -32.38
C LEU A 6 -22.03 2.36 -32.30
N ALA A 7 -21.91 3.67 -32.05
CA ALA A 7 -20.61 4.28 -31.82
C ALA A 7 -19.89 3.51 -30.68
N PRO A 8 -18.58 3.27 -30.80
CA PRO A 8 -17.82 2.54 -29.79
C PRO A 8 -17.89 3.28 -28.46
N GLU A 9 -18.10 2.54 -27.37
CA GLU A 9 -18.21 3.10 -26.01
C GLU A 9 -16.86 3.69 -25.58
N TYR A 10 -16.88 4.88 -24.97
CA TYR A 10 -15.67 5.57 -24.53
C TYR A 10 -15.04 4.86 -23.32
N PRO A 11 -13.76 4.42 -23.40
CA PRO A 11 -13.12 3.64 -22.33
C PRO A 11 -12.63 4.58 -21.21
N ALA A 12 -13.56 5.08 -20.39
CA ALA A 12 -13.27 6.01 -19.31
C ALA A 12 -12.30 5.46 -18.25
N HIS A 13 -12.18 4.12 -18.13
CA HIS A 13 -11.27 3.47 -17.20
C HIS A 13 -9.79 3.61 -17.59
N TRP A 14 -9.47 4.01 -18.82
CA TRP A 14 -8.10 4.32 -19.25
C TRP A 14 -7.65 5.75 -18.94
N GLU A 15 -8.53 6.61 -18.42
CA GLU A 15 -8.13 7.95 -18.00
C GLU A 15 -7.26 7.92 -16.74
N ALA A 16 -6.19 8.71 -16.75
CA ALA A 16 -5.27 8.81 -15.63
C ALA A 16 -4.66 10.21 -15.53
N ASP A 17 -4.51 10.71 -14.31
CA ASP A 17 -3.61 11.85 -14.07
C ASP A 17 -2.21 11.31 -13.80
N VAL A 18 -1.22 11.87 -14.48
CA VAL A 18 0.17 11.39 -14.47
C VAL A 18 1.10 12.47 -13.95
N VAL A 19 2.11 12.07 -13.17
CA VAL A 19 3.19 12.96 -12.75
C VAL A 19 4.34 12.88 -13.75
N LEU A 20 4.73 14.02 -14.28
CA LEU A 20 5.79 14.16 -15.27
C LEU A 20 7.17 14.19 -14.58
N ARG A 21 8.24 14.00 -15.36
CA ARG A 21 9.62 13.91 -14.84
C ARG A 21 10.10 15.17 -14.10
N ASP A 22 9.48 16.32 -14.36
CA ASP A 22 9.76 17.58 -13.68
C ASP A 22 8.93 17.80 -12.40
N GLY A 23 8.05 16.85 -12.04
CA GLY A 23 7.18 16.91 -10.87
C GLY A 23 5.82 17.58 -11.13
N GLY A 24 5.61 18.16 -12.31
CA GLY A 24 4.30 18.68 -12.72
C GLY A 24 3.34 17.56 -13.11
N THR A 25 2.06 17.88 -13.32
CA THR A 25 1.04 16.91 -13.73
C THR A 25 0.61 17.07 -15.20
N GLY A 26 0.10 15.97 -15.76
CA GLY A 26 -0.64 15.95 -17.02
C GLY A 26 -1.86 15.04 -16.91
N HIS A 27 -2.84 15.23 -17.78
CA HIS A 27 -4.04 14.40 -17.84
C HIS A 27 -4.00 13.52 -19.09
N LEU A 28 -3.95 12.20 -18.90
CA LEU A 28 -4.00 11.19 -19.95
C LEU A 28 -5.44 10.73 -20.15
N ARG A 29 -5.89 10.71 -21.41
CA ARG A 29 -7.19 10.16 -21.77
C ARG A 29 -7.24 9.62 -23.21
N PRO A 30 -8.17 8.71 -23.53
CA PRO A 30 -8.45 8.34 -24.91
C PRO A 30 -8.77 9.58 -25.77
N MET A 31 -8.28 9.57 -27.00
CA MET A 31 -8.57 10.59 -27.99
C MET A 31 -10.00 10.41 -28.52
N THR A 32 -10.69 11.51 -28.78
CA THR A 32 -12.07 11.53 -29.28
C THR A 32 -12.17 12.30 -30.60
N PRO A 33 -13.27 12.14 -31.37
CA PRO A 33 -13.51 12.93 -32.58
C PRO A 33 -13.50 14.46 -32.35
N ALA A 34 -13.82 14.91 -31.12
CA ALA A 34 -13.81 16.32 -30.76
C ALA A 34 -12.40 16.93 -30.67
N ASP A 35 -11.35 16.11 -30.64
CA ASP A 35 -9.96 16.56 -30.53
C ASP A 35 -9.35 17.02 -31.86
N ALA A 36 -10.08 16.92 -32.98
CA ALA A 36 -9.52 17.20 -34.32
C ALA A 36 -8.85 18.58 -34.44
N ASP A 37 -9.47 19.63 -33.91
CA ASP A 37 -8.91 20.98 -33.94
C ASP A 37 -7.68 21.12 -33.01
N ALA A 38 -7.71 20.45 -31.85
CA ALA A 38 -6.59 20.44 -30.91
C ALA A 38 -5.39 19.67 -31.48
N VAL A 39 -5.62 18.53 -32.15
CA VAL A 39 -4.61 17.73 -32.85
C VAL A 39 -4.00 18.53 -34.01
N GLN A 40 -4.83 19.24 -34.78
CA GLN A 40 -4.36 20.10 -35.86
C GLN A 40 -3.48 21.26 -35.34
N THR A 41 -3.89 21.88 -34.23
CA THR A 41 -3.12 22.93 -33.54
C THR A 41 -1.79 22.40 -33.02
N PHE A 42 -1.83 21.26 -32.33
CA PHE A 42 -0.65 20.55 -31.84
C PHE A 42 0.34 20.25 -32.97
N HIS A 43 -0.13 19.69 -34.09
CA HIS A 43 0.69 19.35 -35.25
C HIS A 43 1.36 20.59 -35.85
N MET A 44 0.62 21.69 -36.01
CA MET A 44 1.12 22.94 -36.58
C MET A 44 2.15 23.64 -35.69
N ALA A 45 2.11 23.39 -34.38
CA ALA A 45 3.07 23.95 -33.42
C ALA A 45 4.43 23.21 -33.43
N GLN A 46 4.53 22.03 -34.05
CA GLN A 46 5.76 21.24 -34.07
C GLN A 46 6.79 21.77 -35.08
N SER A 47 8.08 21.60 -34.77
CA SER A 47 9.15 21.91 -35.71
C SER A 47 9.08 21.03 -36.96
N LYS A 48 9.62 21.54 -38.08
CA LYS A 48 9.72 20.77 -39.34
C LYS A 48 10.46 19.44 -39.14
N SER A 49 11.46 19.43 -38.26
CA SER A 49 12.23 18.23 -37.93
C SER A 49 11.36 17.20 -37.21
N SER A 50 10.63 17.58 -36.17
CA SER A 50 9.74 16.65 -35.45
C SER A 50 8.64 16.08 -36.35
N ILE A 51 8.05 16.91 -37.23
CA ILE A 51 7.08 16.44 -38.23
C ILE A 51 7.72 15.43 -39.19
N TYR A 52 8.91 15.74 -39.72
CA TYR A 52 9.61 14.84 -40.64
C TYR A 52 9.97 13.51 -39.97
N LEU A 53 10.48 13.55 -38.74
CA LEU A 53 10.83 12.36 -37.98
C LEU A 53 9.64 11.46 -37.65
N ARG A 54 8.43 12.03 -37.54
CA ARG A 54 7.19 11.30 -37.25
C ARG A 54 6.48 10.75 -38.49
N PHE A 55 6.43 11.52 -39.56
CA PHE A 55 5.61 11.20 -40.75
C PHE A 55 6.44 10.82 -41.97
N PHE A 56 7.78 10.81 -41.86
CA PHE A 56 8.76 10.58 -42.91
C PHE A 56 8.65 11.55 -44.10
N THR A 57 7.85 12.59 -43.93
CA THR A 57 7.65 13.68 -44.88
C THR A 57 7.20 14.92 -44.13
N TYR A 58 7.53 16.09 -44.67
CA TYR A 58 7.07 17.33 -44.07
C TYR A 58 5.63 17.62 -44.50
N LYS A 59 4.74 17.75 -43.52
CA LYS A 59 3.35 18.17 -43.70
C LYS A 59 3.09 19.40 -42.85
N SER A 60 2.83 20.55 -43.46
CA SER A 60 2.53 21.77 -42.72
C SER A 60 1.18 21.72 -41.99
N LYS A 61 0.23 20.92 -42.50
CA LYS A 61 -1.07 20.63 -41.89
C LYS A 61 -1.46 19.18 -42.17
N LEU A 62 -2.32 18.62 -41.33
CA LEU A 62 -2.94 17.33 -41.60
C LEU A 62 -4.15 17.55 -42.52
N THR A 63 -4.39 16.63 -43.43
CA THR A 63 -5.59 16.67 -44.29
C THR A 63 -6.83 16.30 -43.48
N PRO A 64 -8.04 16.72 -43.91
CA PRO A 64 -9.29 16.32 -43.22
C PRO A 64 -9.45 14.80 -43.11
N LYS A 65 -8.95 14.04 -44.08
CA LYS A 65 -8.97 12.56 -44.06
C LYS A 65 -8.03 11.99 -42.99
N GLU A 66 -6.84 12.58 -42.82
CA GLU A 66 -5.90 12.17 -41.77
C GLU A 66 -6.41 12.50 -40.38
N LEU A 67 -6.97 13.71 -40.19
CA LEU A 67 -7.57 14.10 -38.91
C LEU A 67 -8.66 13.12 -38.50
N ARG A 68 -9.63 12.83 -39.38
CA ARG A 68 -10.67 11.81 -39.10
C ARG A 68 -10.07 10.46 -38.78
N ARG A 69 -9.07 9.99 -39.55
CA ARG A 69 -8.40 8.71 -39.27
C ARG A 69 -7.72 8.71 -37.89
N PHE A 70 -7.26 9.85 -37.40
CA PHE A 70 -6.54 9.96 -36.13
C PHE A 70 -7.48 10.08 -34.94
N THR A 71 -8.67 10.67 -35.12
CA THR A 71 -9.60 10.98 -34.03
C THR A 71 -10.85 10.09 -33.99
N GLU A 72 -11.23 9.45 -35.09
CA GLU A 72 -12.35 8.48 -35.16
C GLU A 72 -11.82 7.05 -34.95
N LEU A 73 -11.79 6.64 -33.69
CA LEU A 73 -11.17 5.41 -33.19
C LEU A 73 -12.24 4.40 -32.71
N ASP A 74 -11.94 3.12 -32.83
CA ASP A 74 -12.80 2.00 -32.39
C ASP A 74 -12.45 1.49 -30.98
N TYR A 75 -11.36 1.99 -30.39
CA TYR A 75 -10.83 1.63 -29.08
C TYR A 75 -10.45 0.15 -28.92
N LYS A 76 -10.31 -0.59 -30.02
CA LYS A 76 -9.96 -2.01 -30.02
C LYS A 76 -8.77 -2.30 -30.94
N ASP A 77 -8.96 -2.03 -32.23
CA ASP A 77 -7.95 -2.22 -33.26
C ASP A 77 -7.17 -0.93 -33.49
N ARG A 78 -7.79 0.23 -33.24
CA ARG A 78 -7.17 1.54 -33.32
C ARG A 78 -7.42 2.31 -32.04
N VAL A 79 -6.35 2.55 -31.30
CA VAL A 79 -6.37 3.30 -30.03
C VAL A 79 -5.40 4.45 -30.12
N ALA A 80 -5.80 5.62 -29.60
CA ALA A 80 -4.90 6.73 -29.36
C ALA A 80 -5.19 7.38 -28.02
N PHE A 81 -4.13 7.77 -27.32
CA PHE A 81 -4.14 8.57 -26.12
C PHE A 81 -3.58 9.96 -26.38
N VAL A 82 -4.14 10.93 -25.67
CA VAL A 82 -3.55 12.27 -25.53
C VAL A 82 -3.13 12.48 -24.09
N ILE A 83 -2.00 13.17 -23.89
CA ILE A 83 -1.67 13.80 -22.60
C ILE A 83 -1.87 15.29 -22.77
N THR A 84 -2.64 15.91 -21.89
CA THR A 84 -2.90 17.36 -21.89
C THR A 84 -2.29 18.07 -20.69
N HIS A 85 -1.97 19.34 -20.90
CA HIS A 85 -1.62 20.32 -19.87
C HIS A 85 -2.48 21.57 -20.12
N GLY A 86 -3.40 21.86 -19.22
CA GLY A 86 -4.54 22.72 -19.43
C GLY A 86 -5.43 22.13 -20.53
N SER A 87 -5.74 22.96 -21.52
CA SER A 87 -6.40 22.56 -22.77
C SER A 87 -5.42 22.14 -23.87
N GLU A 88 -4.11 22.28 -23.67
CA GLU A 88 -3.10 21.99 -24.68
C GLU A 88 -2.73 20.50 -24.69
N ILE A 89 -2.70 19.89 -25.88
CA ILE A 89 -2.13 18.55 -26.06
C ILE A 89 -0.61 18.66 -26.02
N ILE A 90 0.02 17.93 -25.11
CA ILE A 90 1.49 17.90 -24.97
C ILE A 90 2.10 16.61 -25.53
N GLY A 91 1.28 15.58 -25.79
CA GLY A 91 1.70 14.37 -26.46
C GLY A 91 0.54 13.52 -26.96
N ILE A 92 0.80 12.76 -28.02
CA ILE A 92 -0.11 11.82 -28.66
C ILE A 92 0.62 10.48 -28.81
N GLY A 93 0.00 9.40 -28.36
CA GLY A 93 0.47 8.03 -28.59
C GLY A 93 -0.66 7.20 -29.17
N ARG A 94 -0.36 6.30 -30.11
CA ARG A 94 -1.38 5.45 -30.73
C ARG A 94 -0.83 4.08 -31.13
N TYR A 95 -1.73 3.12 -31.28
CA TYR A 95 -1.45 1.90 -32.02
C TYR A 95 -2.55 1.61 -33.06
N ASP A 96 -2.17 0.91 -34.12
CA ASP A 96 -3.08 0.30 -35.10
C ASP A 96 -2.76 -1.20 -35.20
N ARG A 97 -3.74 -2.10 -34.98
CA ARG A 97 -3.57 -3.55 -35.07
C ARG A 97 -3.19 -3.95 -36.50
N LEU A 98 -2.25 -4.88 -36.61
CA LEU A 98 -1.77 -5.41 -37.89
C LEU A 98 -2.60 -6.63 -38.32
N ASP A 99 -2.30 -7.16 -39.51
CA ASP A 99 -2.93 -8.39 -40.03
C ASP A 99 -2.75 -9.58 -39.07
N ASN A 100 -1.63 -9.61 -38.34
CA ASN A 100 -1.42 -10.51 -37.23
C ASN A 100 -2.21 -10.00 -36.00
N PRO A 101 -3.23 -10.72 -35.52
CA PRO A 101 -4.12 -10.22 -34.47
C PRO A 101 -3.42 -9.95 -33.14
N ILE A 102 -2.25 -10.56 -32.86
CA ILE A 102 -1.50 -10.33 -31.63
C ILE A 102 -0.49 -9.18 -31.73
N GLU A 103 -0.38 -8.50 -32.88
CA GLU A 103 0.60 -7.44 -33.14
C GLU A 103 -0.08 -6.10 -33.51
N ALA A 104 0.55 -4.99 -33.11
CA ALA A 104 0.14 -3.66 -33.51
C ALA A 104 1.33 -2.74 -33.82
N GLU A 105 1.15 -1.83 -34.78
CA GLU A 105 2.11 -0.75 -35.06
C GLU A 105 1.86 0.39 -34.07
N VAL A 106 2.90 0.81 -33.34
CA VAL A 106 2.83 1.87 -32.33
C VAL A 106 3.56 3.14 -32.79
N ALA A 107 2.99 4.31 -32.48
CA ALA A 107 3.60 5.58 -32.85
C ALA A 107 3.31 6.72 -31.88
N PHE A 108 4.26 7.64 -31.74
CA PHE A 108 4.24 8.73 -30.75
C PHE A 108 4.58 10.08 -31.36
N ASN A 109 3.96 11.14 -30.86
CA ASN A 109 4.32 12.51 -31.17
C ASN A 109 4.27 13.33 -29.88
N VAL A 110 5.38 13.94 -29.46
CA VAL A 110 5.49 14.70 -28.21
C VAL A 110 5.84 16.15 -28.56
N SER A 111 5.13 17.10 -27.95
CA SER A 111 5.35 18.53 -28.17
C SER A 111 6.82 18.88 -27.96
N ASP A 112 7.42 19.63 -28.89
CA ASP A 112 8.81 20.08 -28.79
C ASP A 112 9.10 20.80 -27.46
N ALA A 113 8.16 21.59 -26.94
CA ALA A 113 8.27 22.29 -25.66
C ALA A 113 8.21 21.35 -24.43
N HIS A 114 7.72 20.11 -24.61
CA HIS A 114 7.51 19.14 -23.53
C HIS A 114 8.39 17.88 -23.66
N GLN A 115 9.33 17.85 -24.62
CA GLN A 115 10.29 16.75 -24.74
C GLN A 115 11.16 16.64 -23.47
N GLY A 116 11.55 15.41 -23.11
CA GLY A 116 12.36 15.14 -21.92
C GLY A 116 11.57 15.10 -20.60
N ARG A 117 10.26 15.41 -20.62
CA ARG A 117 9.38 15.35 -19.43
C ARG A 117 8.79 13.95 -19.15
N GLY A 118 9.18 12.93 -19.91
CA GLY A 118 8.72 11.54 -19.74
C GLY A 118 7.40 11.18 -20.45
N VAL A 119 6.81 12.12 -21.18
CA VAL A 119 5.51 11.98 -21.88
C VAL A 119 5.45 10.73 -22.77
N GLY A 120 6.48 10.46 -23.59
CA GLY A 120 6.51 9.30 -24.49
C GLY A 120 6.50 7.95 -23.76
N SER A 121 7.25 7.83 -22.67
CA SER A 121 7.28 6.60 -21.87
C SER A 121 5.95 6.35 -21.16
N ILE A 122 5.30 7.40 -20.65
CA ILE A 122 3.96 7.31 -20.04
C ILE A 122 2.94 6.83 -21.08
N LEU A 123 2.94 7.43 -22.28
CA LEU A 123 2.07 7.01 -23.37
C LEU A 123 2.30 5.53 -23.75
N LEU A 124 3.56 5.10 -23.84
CA LEU A 124 3.91 3.72 -24.19
C LEU A 124 3.35 2.72 -23.17
N GLU A 125 3.46 3.01 -21.88
CA GLU A 125 2.93 2.13 -20.84
C GLU A 125 1.40 2.02 -20.87
N HIS A 126 0.71 3.14 -21.04
CA HIS A 126 -0.76 3.12 -21.10
C HIS A 126 -1.25 2.45 -22.39
N LEU A 127 -0.56 2.64 -23.51
CA LEU A 127 -0.85 1.88 -24.74
C LEU A 127 -0.60 0.39 -24.56
N ALA A 128 0.47 -0.01 -23.89
CA ALA A 128 0.76 -1.42 -23.64
C ALA A 128 -0.32 -2.10 -22.77
N VAL A 129 -0.88 -1.38 -21.79
CA VAL A 129 -2.02 -1.86 -20.99
C VAL A 129 -3.26 -2.01 -21.87
N ALA A 130 -3.64 -0.97 -22.61
CA ALA A 130 -4.81 -1.01 -23.49
C ALA A 130 -4.70 -2.08 -24.59
N ALA A 131 -3.48 -2.31 -25.11
CA ALA A 131 -3.20 -3.34 -26.09
C ALA A 131 -3.40 -4.76 -25.52
N ARG A 132 -2.92 -5.02 -24.29
CA ARG A 132 -3.14 -6.32 -23.62
C ARG A 132 -4.60 -6.60 -23.34
N GLU A 133 -5.37 -5.60 -22.88
CA GLU A 133 -6.83 -5.72 -22.73
C GLU A 133 -7.52 -6.10 -24.05
N ASN A 134 -6.90 -5.75 -25.17
CA ASN A 134 -7.38 -6.05 -26.52
C ASN A 134 -6.70 -7.27 -27.16
N GLY A 135 -5.96 -8.09 -26.40
CA GLY A 135 -5.31 -9.32 -26.88
C GLY A 135 -4.11 -9.11 -27.79
N ILE A 136 -3.47 -7.94 -27.72
CA ILE A 136 -2.22 -7.62 -28.43
C ILE A 136 -1.07 -7.80 -27.43
N TYR A 137 -0.03 -8.52 -27.83
CA TYR A 137 1.12 -8.85 -26.96
C TYR A 137 2.45 -8.32 -27.49
N ARG A 138 2.45 -7.75 -28.70
CA ARG A 138 3.68 -7.28 -29.33
C ARG A 138 3.45 -5.98 -30.09
N PHE A 139 4.38 -5.04 -29.93
CA PHE A 139 4.41 -3.80 -30.70
C PHE A 139 5.52 -3.81 -31.73
N THR A 140 5.23 -3.19 -32.86
CA THR A 140 6.18 -2.85 -33.90
C THR A 140 6.21 -1.33 -34.11
N ALA A 141 7.35 -0.78 -34.52
CA ALA A 141 7.46 0.64 -34.84
C ALA A 141 8.53 0.91 -35.89
N ASP A 142 8.18 1.67 -36.92
CA ASP A 142 9.13 2.17 -37.90
C ASP A 142 9.69 3.52 -37.43
N VAL A 143 11.02 3.61 -37.39
CA VAL A 143 11.72 4.80 -36.91
C VAL A 143 12.84 5.16 -37.88
N LEU A 144 12.94 6.43 -38.29
CA LEU A 144 14.07 6.88 -39.09
C LEU A 144 15.39 6.67 -38.31
N PRO A 145 16.49 6.22 -38.96
CA PRO A 145 17.77 5.97 -38.29
C PRO A 145 18.33 7.17 -37.49
N GLU A 146 17.96 8.38 -37.91
CA GLU A 146 18.36 9.64 -37.29
C GLU A 146 17.61 9.94 -35.98
N ASN A 147 16.44 9.32 -35.75
CA ASN A 147 15.59 9.57 -34.58
C ASN A 147 16.04 8.77 -33.34
N ARG A 148 17.26 9.08 -32.87
CA ARG A 148 17.86 8.42 -31.70
C ARG A 148 17.03 8.55 -30.43
N LYS A 149 16.34 9.69 -30.26
CA LYS A 149 15.45 9.93 -29.12
C LYS A 149 14.30 8.93 -29.08
N MET A 150 13.66 8.66 -30.20
CA MET A 150 12.55 7.71 -30.26
C MET A 150 13.03 6.28 -30.00
N MET A 151 14.17 5.87 -30.55
CA MET A 151 14.76 4.57 -30.26
C MET A 151 15.10 4.39 -28.77
N GLN A 152 15.52 5.47 -28.09
CA GLN A 152 15.80 5.46 -26.65
C GLN A 152 14.54 5.27 -25.81
N VAL A 153 13.38 5.83 -26.19
CA VAL A 153 12.14 5.67 -25.41
C VAL A 153 11.79 4.20 -25.19
N PHE A 154 11.95 3.36 -26.20
CA PHE A 154 11.63 1.94 -26.11
C PHE A 154 12.63 1.16 -25.25
N SER A 155 13.94 1.42 -25.40
CA SER A 155 14.97 0.77 -24.57
C SER A 155 14.94 1.26 -23.13
N ASP A 156 14.69 2.56 -22.92
CA ASP A 156 14.64 3.20 -21.61
C ASP A 156 13.37 2.84 -20.85
N ALA A 157 12.34 2.32 -21.53
CA ALA A 157 11.16 1.70 -20.90
C ALA A 157 11.42 0.25 -20.45
N GLY A 158 12.62 -0.29 -20.71
CA GLY A 158 13.05 -1.60 -20.22
C GLY A 158 12.61 -2.79 -21.09
N TYR A 159 12.01 -2.56 -22.26
CA TYR A 159 11.66 -3.62 -23.21
C TYR A 159 12.89 -4.19 -23.92
N GLU A 160 12.81 -5.48 -24.29
CA GLU A 160 13.78 -6.12 -25.16
C GLU A 160 13.45 -5.81 -26.62
N VAL A 161 14.15 -4.82 -27.19
CA VAL A 161 13.85 -4.29 -28.52
C VAL A 161 14.72 -4.97 -29.58
N HIS A 162 14.10 -5.74 -30.46
CA HIS A 162 14.72 -6.24 -31.68
C HIS A 162 14.74 -5.14 -32.75
N ARG A 163 15.86 -5.03 -33.47
CA ARG A 163 16.07 -4.00 -34.50
C ARG A 163 16.43 -4.66 -35.82
N HIS A 164 15.73 -4.28 -36.88
CA HIS A 164 16.10 -4.63 -38.24
C HIS A 164 16.07 -3.38 -39.13
N PHE A 165 17.00 -3.30 -40.09
CA PHE A 165 16.99 -2.24 -41.08
C PHE A 165 16.19 -2.72 -42.29
N ASP A 166 15.12 -2.01 -42.61
CA ASP A 166 14.24 -2.34 -43.73
C ASP A 166 13.90 -1.06 -44.48
N ASP A 167 14.06 -1.05 -45.81
CA ASP A 167 13.69 0.07 -46.71
C ASP A 167 14.04 1.50 -46.23
N GLY A 168 15.19 1.68 -45.56
CA GLY A 168 15.67 2.99 -45.10
C GLY A 168 15.09 3.45 -43.76
N VAL A 169 14.27 2.62 -43.11
CA VAL A 169 13.81 2.78 -41.72
C VAL A 169 14.45 1.72 -40.81
N VAL A 170 14.42 1.97 -39.51
CA VAL A 170 14.73 0.99 -38.48
C VAL A 170 13.40 0.46 -37.96
N ALA A 171 13.07 -0.78 -38.33
CA ALA A 171 11.93 -1.50 -37.79
C ALA A 171 12.29 -2.03 -36.39
N LEU A 172 11.50 -1.63 -35.40
CA LEU A 172 11.61 -2.07 -34.01
C LEU A 172 10.48 -3.05 -33.71
N ALA A 173 10.77 -4.13 -32.98
CA ALA A 173 9.75 -5.05 -32.47
C ALA A 173 10.07 -5.45 -31.03
N PHE A 174 9.07 -5.45 -30.16
CA PHE A 174 9.21 -5.83 -28.75
C PHE A 174 7.90 -6.37 -28.17
N ASP A 175 8.02 -7.35 -27.28
CA ASP A 175 6.89 -7.86 -26.50
C ASP A 175 6.51 -6.86 -25.41
N ILE A 176 5.20 -6.67 -25.21
CA ILE A 176 4.69 -5.65 -24.29
C ILE A 176 4.36 -6.21 -22.90
N ASP A 177 4.55 -7.52 -22.72
CA ASP A 177 4.43 -8.12 -21.40
C ASP A 177 5.53 -7.57 -20.48
N PRO A 178 5.15 -7.10 -19.27
CA PRO A 178 6.09 -6.45 -18.38
C PRO A 178 7.11 -7.47 -17.86
N THR A 179 8.38 -7.25 -18.20
CA THR A 179 9.51 -7.96 -17.62
C THR A 179 9.85 -7.37 -16.26
N GLU A 180 10.62 -8.10 -15.43
CA GLU A 180 11.15 -7.56 -14.17
C GLU A 180 11.91 -6.24 -14.40
N LYS A 181 12.64 -6.16 -15.52
CA LYS A 181 13.38 -4.97 -15.93
C LYS A 181 12.48 -3.79 -16.28
N SER A 182 11.41 -4.01 -17.06
CA SER A 182 10.50 -2.91 -17.44
C SER A 182 9.69 -2.41 -16.24
N ARG A 183 9.26 -3.31 -15.34
CA ARG A 183 8.65 -2.95 -14.05
C ARG A 183 9.59 -2.08 -13.21
N ALA A 184 10.82 -2.52 -12.98
CA ALA A 184 11.79 -1.76 -12.19
C ALA A 184 12.06 -0.36 -12.75
N VAL A 185 12.10 -0.22 -14.08
CA VAL A 185 12.25 1.08 -14.76
C VAL A 185 11.03 1.97 -14.53
N MET A 186 9.82 1.43 -14.72
CA MET A 186 8.56 2.15 -14.52
C MET A 186 8.47 2.67 -13.08
N GLU A 187 8.74 1.81 -12.11
CA GLU A 187 8.76 2.14 -10.69
C GLU A 187 9.80 3.22 -10.35
N ALA A 188 11.03 3.11 -10.88
CA ALA A 188 12.06 4.11 -10.63
C ALA A 188 11.71 5.47 -11.25
N ARG A 189 10.96 5.49 -12.35
CA ARG A 189 10.47 6.73 -12.95
C ARG A 189 9.33 7.33 -12.13
N GLU A 190 8.34 6.52 -11.73
CA GLU A 190 7.27 6.91 -10.82
C GLU A 190 7.84 7.54 -9.55
N HIS A 191 8.79 6.86 -8.91
CA HIS A 191 9.53 7.34 -7.74
C HIS A 191 10.10 8.74 -7.93
N ARG A 192 10.96 8.93 -8.93
CA ARG A 192 11.63 10.21 -9.18
C ARG A 192 10.65 11.34 -9.50
N ALA A 193 9.57 11.03 -10.24
CA ALA A 193 8.56 12.02 -10.60
C ALA A 193 7.77 12.48 -9.36
N GLU A 194 7.29 11.54 -8.54
CA GLU A 194 6.52 11.84 -7.33
C GLU A 194 7.37 12.50 -6.24
N ALA A 195 8.58 12.00 -5.99
CA ALA A 195 9.52 12.60 -5.04
C ALA A 195 9.82 14.06 -5.41
N ARG A 196 10.05 14.35 -6.69
CA ARG A 196 10.27 15.73 -7.17
C ARG A 196 9.02 16.60 -7.07
N SER A 197 7.85 16.02 -7.33
CA SER A 197 6.55 16.69 -7.20
C SER A 197 6.34 17.19 -5.77
N VAL A 198 6.60 16.32 -4.78
CA VAL A 198 6.51 16.67 -3.35
C VAL A 198 7.62 17.63 -2.94
N ALA A 199 8.84 17.46 -3.42
CA ALA A 199 9.94 18.39 -3.15
C ALA A 199 9.58 19.84 -3.54
N GLY A 200 8.88 20.02 -4.66
CA GLY A 200 8.36 21.33 -5.09
C GLY A 200 7.32 21.93 -4.15
N LEU A 201 6.62 21.11 -3.34
CA LEU A 201 5.66 21.58 -2.33
C LEU A 201 6.34 21.93 -1.00
N VAL A 202 7.30 21.12 -0.55
CA VAL A 202 7.92 21.28 0.77
C VAL A 202 9.19 22.12 0.77
N ALA A 203 9.78 22.39 -0.40
CA ALA A 203 10.93 23.26 -0.58
C ALA A 203 10.74 24.26 -1.75
N PRO A 204 9.67 25.08 -1.72
CA PRO A 204 9.45 26.11 -2.75
C PRO A 204 10.48 27.24 -2.65
N ALA A 205 10.75 27.94 -3.76
CA ALA A 205 11.57 29.16 -3.74
C ALA A 205 10.72 30.42 -3.48
N SER A 206 9.41 30.36 -3.70
CA SER A 206 8.47 31.45 -3.45
C SER A 206 7.10 30.95 -2.98
N VAL A 207 6.49 31.71 -2.07
CA VAL A 207 5.19 31.40 -1.45
C VAL A 207 4.27 32.60 -1.58
N ALA A 208 3.03 32.38 -2.02
CA ALA A 208 1.95 33.38 -1.97
C ALA A 208 0.86 32.96 -0.99
N VAL A 209 0.47 33.83 -0.06
CA VAL A 209 -0.64 33.59 0.88
C VAL A 209 -1.87 34.35 0.39
N ILE A 210 -2.83 33.60 -0.17
CA ILE A 210 -4.08 34.11 -0.73
C ILE A 210 -5.18 34.00 0.33
N GLY A 211 -5.77 35.15 0.68
CA GLY A 211 -6.62 35.27 1.87
C GLY A 211 -5.87 35.80 3.09
N ALA A 212 -4.64 36.27 2.91
CA ALA A 212 -3.92 37.08 3.91
C ALA A 212 -4.83 38.22 4.39
N SER A 213 -4.89 38.52 5.69
CA SER A 213 -5.87 39.47 6.22
C SER A 213 -5.33 40.27 7.40
N ARG A 214 -5.88 41.48 7.62
CA ARG A 214 -5.64 42.27 8.84
C ARG A 214 -6.46 41.80 10.04
N ALA A 215 -7.48 40.97 9.79
CA ALA A 215 -8.34 40.47 10.85
C ALA A 215 -7.52 39.53 11.75
N TRP A 216 -7.26 40.01 12.96
CA TRP A 216 -6.52 39.25 13.97
C TRP A 216 -7.20 37.91 14.24
N GLY A 217 -6.42 36.83 14.22
CA GLY A 217 -6.89 35.47 14.43
C GLY A 217 -7.48 34.80 13.18
N SER A 218 -7.56 35.47 12.02
CA SER A 218 -7.97 34.81 10.78
C SER A 218 -6.91 33.82 10.29
N ILE A 219 -7.34 32.75 9.61
CA ILE A 219 -6.46 31.68 9.14
C ILE A 219 -5.36 32.23 8.21
N GLY A 220 -5.72 33.08 7.25
CA GLY A 220 -4.75 33.65 6.30
C GLY A 220 -3.75 34.62 6.95
N GLN A 221 -4.14 35.32 8.02
CA GLN A 221 -3.21 36.14 8.82
C GLN A 221 -2.20 35.24 9.55
N GLN A 222 -2.67 34.22 10.27
CA GLN A 222 -1.80 33.28 10.99
C GLN A 222 -0.82 32.56 10.06
N LEU A 223 -1.29 32.05 8.91
CA LEU A 223 -0.41 31.36 7.95
C LEU A 223 0.68 32.28 7.39
N LEU A 224 0.36 33.55 7.11
CA LEU A 224 1.35 34.52 6.68
C LEU A 224 2.39 34.82 7.77
N GLU A 225 1.93 35.01 9.01
CA GLU A 225 2.81 35.22 10.16
C GLU A 225 3.72 34.01 10.40
N HIS A 226 3.19 32.80 10.36
CA HIS A 226 3.96 31.58 10.54
C HIS A 226 5.05 31.40 9.48
N VAL A 227 4.79 31.73 8.21
CA VAL A 227 5.82 31.69 7.16
C VAL A 227 6.94 32.69 7.46
N VAL A 228 6.60 33.92 7.88
CA VAL A 228 7.57 34.98 8.20
C VAL A 228 8.36 34.67 9.47
N GLU A 229 7.69 34.29 10.56
CA GLU A 229 8.30 33.93 11.84
C GLU A 229 9.10 32.63 11.77
N GLY A 230 8.68 31.72 10.87
CA GLY A 230 9.43 30.53 10.50
C GLY A 230 10.75 30.83 9.77
N LYS A 231 10.99 32.10 9.39
CA LYS A 231 12.20 32.58 8.70
C LYS A 231 12.40 31.93 7.34
N PHE A 232 11.32 31.74 6.60
CA PHE A 232 11.37 31.21 5.24
C PHE A 232 12.41 31.96 4.40
N THR A 233 13.27 31.20 3.74
CA THR A 233 14.44 31.74 3.04
C THR A 233 14.11 32.25 1.64
N GLY A 234 12.95 31.84 1.09
CA GLY A 234 12.46 32.26 -0.22
C GLY A 234 11.62 33.54 -0.18
N ALA A 235 11.04 33.89 -1.34
CA ALA A 235 10.17 35.07 -1.46
C ALA A 235 8.76 34.81 -0.88
N VAL A 236 8.22 35.76 -0.12
CA VAL A 236 6.88 35.69 0.45
C VAL A 236 6.01 36.81 -0.10
N TYR A 237 4.81 36.48 -0.57
CA TYR A 237 3.84 37.42 -1.10
C TYR A 237 2.52 37.30 -0.36
N ALA A 238 1.94 38.43 0.04
CA ALA A 238 0.58 38.49 0.57
C ALA A 238 -0.38 38.86 -0.57
N VAL A 239 -1.52 38.17 -0.67
CA VAL A 239 -2.57 38.48 -1.65
C VAL A 239 -3.88 38.76 -0.90
N ASN A 240 -4.36 40.00 -1.03
CA ASN A 240 -5.61 40.50 -0.47
C ASN A 240 -6.16 41.63 -1.36
N GLN A 241 -7.46 41.59 -1.66
CA GLN A 241 -8.11 42.55 -2.57
C GLN A 241 -8.33 43.95 -1.98
N GLU A 242 -8.48 44.07 -0.66
CA GLU A 242 -8.98 45.29 0.01
C GLU A 242 -7.94 45.92 0.95
N ALA A 243 -7.04 45.13 1.51
CA ALA A 243 -6.11 45.58 2.53
C ALA A 243 -4.96 46.39 1.92
N LEU A 244 -4.65 47.54 2.52
CA LEU A 244 -3.49 48.34 2.12
C LEU A 244 -2.16 47.78 2.66
N GLU A 245 -2.19 46.96 3.71
CA GLU A 245 -1.00 46.39 4.37
C GLU A 245 -1.43 45.13 5.15
N VAL A 246 -0.65 44.05 5.15
CA VAL A 246 -0.89 42.87 5.99
C VAL A 246 0.44 42.40 6.57
N SER A 247 0.51 42.24 7.90
CA SER A 247 1.71 41.80 8.62
C SER A 247 3.00 42.53 8.21
N GLY A 248 2.91 43.85 8.01
CA GLY A 248 4.04 44.69 7.60
C GLY A 248 4.37 44.67 6.10
N MET A 249 3.56 44.02 5.26
CA MET A 249 3.77 43.90 3.81
C MET A 249 2.65 44.58 3.03
N MET A 250 2.97 45.15 1.86
CA MET A 250 1.97 45.61 0.89
C MET A 250 1.43 44.39 0.13
N PRO A 251 0.15 44.01 0.28
CA PRO A 251 -0.40 42.87 -0.43
C PRO A 251 -0.69 43.21 -1.90
N TYR A 252 -0.67 42.18 -2.75
CA TYR A 252 -1.15 42.24 -4.12
C TYR A 252 -2.65 41.98 -4.19
N THR A 253 -3.33 42.59 -5.15
CA THR A 253 -4.79 42.43 -5.34
C THR A 253 -5.16 41.07 -5.89
N CYS A 254 -4.34 40.50 -6.77
CA CYS A 254 -4.47 39.13 -7.24
C CYS A 254 -3.09 38.50 -7.48
N ILE A 255 -3.05 37.17 -7.64
CA ILE A 255 -1.80 36.45 -7.86
C ILE A 255 -1.11 36.82 -9.20
N ALA A 256 -1.88 37.27 -10.19
CA ALA A 256 -1.32 37.71 -11.47
C ALA A 256 -0.50 39.02 -11.36
N ASP A 257 -0.70 39.80 -10.30
CA ASP A 257 0.04 41.05 -10.07
C ASP A 257 1.41 40.82 -9.41
N VAL A 258 1.69 39.59 -8.96
CA VAL A 258 2.95 39.24 -8.31
C VAL A 258 4.10 39.29 -9.35
N PRO A 259 5.20 40.03 -9.10
CA PRO A 259 6.22 40.36 -10.10
C PRO A 259 7.19 39.20 -10.44
N GLY A 260 6.87 37.97 -10.06
CA GLY A 260 7.73 36.81 -10.24
C GLY A 260 6.97 35.48 -10.13
N PRO A 261 7.63 34.35 -10.43
CA PRO A 261 7.00 33.04 -10.34
C PRO A 261 6.63 32.71 -8.88
N VAL A 262 5.46 32.12 -8.70
CA VAL A 262 5.00 31.60 -7.40
C VAL A 262 5.07 30.08 -7.46
N ASP A 263 5.92 29.45 -6.65
CA ASP A 263 6.01 27.98 -6.61
C ASP A 263 4.83 27.37 -5.82
N LEU A 264 4.52 27.94 -4.65
CA LEU A 264 3.49 27.47 -3.74
C LEU A 264 2.46 28.56 -3.41
N ALA A 265 1.17 28.30 -3.63
CA ALA A 265 0.09 29.16 -3.17
C ALA A 265 -0.64 28.53 -1.97
N ILE A 266 -0.71 29.27 -0.87
CA ILE A 266 -1.48 28.93 0.33
C ILE A 266 -2.83 29.63 0.24
N ILE A 267 -3.90 28.85 0.17
CA ILE A 267 -5.27 29.34 -0.08
C ILE A 267 -6.07 29.24 1.22
N ALA A 268 -6.44 30.41 1.76
CA ALA A 268 -7.22 30.60 2.98
C ALA A 268 -8.40 31.55 2.74
N VAL A 269 -9.13 31.34 1.64
CA VAL A 269 -10.34 32.10 1.27
C VAL A 269 -11.62 31.28 1.53
N PRO A 270 -12.81 31.89 1.58
CA PRO A 270 -14.07 31.15 1.67
C PRO A 270 -14.20 30.09 0.57
N TYR A 271 -14.86 28.97 0.88
CA TYR A 271 -14.90 27.79 0.00
C TYR A 271 -15.43 28.13 -1.40
N GLU A 272 -16.37 29.06 -1.52
CA GLU A 272 -16.99 29.48 -2.78
C GLU A 272 -15.99 30.14 -3.74
N GLN A 273 -14.92 30.73 -3.19
CA GLN A 273 -13.91 31.46 -3.96
C GLN A 273 -12.74 30.57 -4.39
N VAL A 274 -12.59 29.39 -3.76
CA VAL A 274 -11.46 28.49 -4.00
C VAL A 274 -11.31 28.09 -5.48
N PRO A 275 -12.38 27.69 -6.22
CA PRO A 275 -12.23 27.32 -7.63
C PRO A 275 -11.68 28.44 -8.52
N THR A 276 -12.13 29.68 -8.29
CA THR A 276 -11.66 30.86 -9.01
C THR A 276 -10.20 31.15 -8.69
N VAL A 277 -9.79 31.03 -7.42
CA VAL A 277 -8.39 31.21 -7.03
C VAL A 277 -7.50 30.13 -7.65
N VAL A 278 -7.95 28.88 -7.71
CA VAL A 278 -7.20 27.80 -8.38
C VAL A 278 -7.05 28.07 -9.87
N GLU A 279 -8.07 28.61 -10.54
CA GLU A 279 -7.96 29.03 -11.95
C GLU A 279 -6.87 30.10 -12.13
N GLN A 280 -6.88 31.13 -11.28
CA GLN A 280 -5.89 32.20 -11.31
C GLN A 280 -4.47 31.68 -11.02
N CYS A 281 -4.32 30.74 -10.09
CA CYS A 281 -3.04 30.10 -9.80
C CYS A 281 -2.52 29.32 -11.02
N GLY A 282 -3.40 28.58 -11.70
CA GLY A 282 -3.05 27.88 -12.94
C GLY A 282 -2.58 28.84 -14.03
N ALA A 283 -3.29 29.96 -14.24
CA ALA A 283 -2.90 30.99 -15.20
C ALA A 283 -1.57 31.69 -14.85
N ALA A 284 -1.28 31.83 -13.56
CA ALA A 284 -0.01 32.38 -13.06
C ALA A 284 1.15 31.36 -13.07
N GLY A 285 0.91 30.10 -13.47
CA GLY A 285 1.93 29.06 -13.53
C GLY A 285 2.39 28.56 -12.16
N VAL A 286 1.52 28.63 -11.15
CA VAL A 286 1.77 28.02 -9.83
C VAL A 286 1.95 26.51 -9.99
N LYS A 287 2.79 25.90 -9.15
CA LYS A 287 3.06 24.44 -9.20
C LYS A 287 2.37 23.69 -8.06
N GLY A 288 2.22 24.33 -6.91
CA GLY A 288 1.70 23.71 -5.70
C GLY A 288 0.63 24.55 -5.02
N LEU A 289 -0.39 23.88 -4.49
CA LEU A 289 -1.48 24.49 -3.74
C LEU A 289 -1.58 23.86 -2.35
N VAL A 290 -1.67 24.70 -1.31
CA VAL A 290 -2.07 24.30 0.04
C VAL A 290 -3.43 24.92 0.32
N ILE A 291 -4.48 24.10 0.37
CA ILE A 291 -5.85 24.58 0.56
C ILE A 291 -6.26 24.34 2.02
N ALA A 292 -6.19 25.41 2.82
CA ALA A 292 -6.59 25.38 4.22
C ALA A 292 -8.12 25.38 4.38
N SER A 293 -8.85 25.97 3.43
CA SER A 293 -10.30 26.08 3.43
C SER A 293 -11.00 24.71 3.55
N ASP A 294 -12.01 24.64 4.40
CA ASP A 294 -12.88 23.47 4.61
C ASP A 294 -14.16 23.55 3.73
N GLY A 295 -15.22 22.80 4.07
CA GLY A 295 -16.52 22.84 3.36
C GLY A 295 -16.67 21.88 2.18
N PHE A 296 -15.60 21.20 1.76
CA PHE A 296 -15.64 20.23 0.66
C PHE A 296 -16.18 18.85 1.08
N ALA A 297 -16.00 18.44 2.33
CA ALA A 297 -16.42 17.12 2.80
C ALA A 297 -17.84 17.12 3.40
N ASP A 298 -18.36 18.29 3.77
CA ASP A 298 -19.55 18.43 4.62
C ASP A 298 -20.88 18.31 3.87
N ASP A 299 -20.86 18.40 2.53
CA ASP A 299 -22.05 18.27 1.64
C ASP A 299 -22.10 16.89 0.95
N GLY A 300 -21.57 15.85 1.62
CA GLY A 300 -21.62 14.46 1.16
C GLY A 300 -21.19 14.27 -0.30
N ALA A 301 -22.08 13.72 -1.13
CA ALA A 301 -21.80 13.44 -2.54
C ALA A 301 -21.53 14.70 -3.39
N ARG A 302 -22.20 15.83 -3.09
CA ARG A 302 -21.98 17.10 -3.80
C ARG A 302 -20.63 17.69 -3.46
N GLY A 303 -20.28 17.66 -2.17
CA GLY A 303 -18.97 18.05 -1.69
C GLY A 303 -17.85 17.26 -2.35
N LEU A 304 -17.98 15.93 -2.40
CA LEU A 304 -17.02 15.06 -3.07
C LEU A 304 -16.91 15.33 -4.59
N ALA A 305 -18.03 15.58 -5.27
CA ALA A 305 -18.01 15.92 -6.69
C ALA A 305 -17.27 17.25 -6.95
N ARG A 306 -17.45 18.25 -6.09
CA ARG A 306 -16.72 19.52 -6.14
C ARG A 306 -15.23 19.35 -5.85
N GLN A 307 -14.88 18.57 -4.83
CA GLN A 307 -13.48 18.25 -4.55
C GLN A 307 -12.80 17.57 -5.75
N ARG A 308 -13.48 16.63 -6.41
CA ARG A 308 -12.98 16.00 -7.64
C ARG A 308 -12.83 17.01 -8.78
N ALA A 309 -13.78 17.94 -8.93
CA ALA A 309 -13.67 19.00 -9.93
C ALA A 309 -12.48 19.93 -9.66
N LEU A 310 -12.27 20.32 -8.40
CA LEU A 310 -11.14 21.12 -7.95
C LEU A 310 -9.79 20.45 -8.26
N VAL A 311 -9.64 19.18 -7.89
CA VAL A 311 -8.40 18.43 -8.17
C VAL A 311 -8.17 18.26 -9.67
N ARG A 312 -9.21 17.93 -10.44
CA ARG A 312 -9.10 17.85 -11.91
C ARG A 312 -8.66 19.19 -12.51
N GLN A 313 -9.23 20.30 -12.06
CA GLN A 313 -8.86 21.64 -12.50
C GLN A 313 -7.40 21.95 -12.17
N ALA A 314 -6.94 21.63 -10.95
CA ALA A 314 -5.56 21.85 -10.54
C ALA A 314 -4.58 20.99 -11.36
N ARG A 315 -4.84 19.68 -11.45
CA ARG A 315 -3.98 18.72 -12.17
C ARG A 315 -3.93 19.00 -13.67
N ALA A 316 -5.04 19.44 -14.27
CA ALA A 316 -5.05 19.88 -15.65
C ALA A 316 -4.01 20.99 -15.85
N ASN A 317 -3.94 21.98 -14.97
CA ASN A 317 -2.96 23.08 -15.05
C ASN A 317 -1.56 22.74 -14.49
N GLY A 318 -1.24 21.45 -14.31
CA GLY A 318 0.07 21.02 -13.83
C GLY A 318 0.32 21.17 -12.33
N MET A 319 -0.71 21.53 -11.56
CA MET A 319 -0.58 21.79 -10.13
C MET A 319 -0.83 20.55 -9.28
N ARG A 320 -0.12 20.45 -8.16
CA ARG A 320 -0.42 19.52 -7.06
C ARG A 320 -1.19 20.20 -5.93
N VAL A 321 -2.05 19.44 -5.26
CA VAL A 321 -2.91 19.93 -4.18
C VAL A 321 -2.66 19.20 -2.86
N VAL A 322 -2.34 19.97 -1.83
CA VAL A 322 -2.41 19.58 -0.41
C VAL A 322 -3.71 20.11 0.17
N GLY A 323 -4.53 19.24 0.74
CA GLY A 323 -5.88 19.56 1.18
C GLY A 323 -6.97 19.07 0.20
N PRO A 324 -8.17 19.69 0.21
CA PRO A 324 -8.61 20.79 1.08
C PRO A 324 -8.72 20.38 2.56
N ALA A 325 -9.12 21.32 3.42
CA ALA A 325 -9.13 21.15 4.88
C ALA A 325 -7.76 20.74 5.46
N SER A 326 -6.69 21.28 4.88
CA SER A 326 -5.32 21.02 5.31
C SER A 326 -4.93 21.93 6.48
N LEU A 327 -4.14 21.40 7.43
CA LEU A 327 -3.40 22.24 8.39
C LEU A 327 -2.09 22.77 7.83
N GLY A 328 -1.80 22.49 6.57
CA GLY A 328 -0.61 22.93 5.86
C GLY A 328 0.57 21.98 5.95
N LEU A 329 1.74 22.54 5.71
CA LEU A 329 3.02 21.82 5.64
C LEU A 329 4.16 22.63 6.24
N ALA A 330 5.24 21.95 6.63
CA ALA A 330 6.45 22.59 7.13
C ALA A 330 7.70 21.82 6.69
N ASN A 331 8.82 22.54 6.60
CA ASN A 331 10.15 21.99 6.33
C ASN A 331 11.18 22.70 7.22
N THR A 332 11.87 21.93 8.05
CA THR A 332 12.81 22.43 9.07
C THR A 332 14.25 22.54 8.56
N ASP A 333 14.52 22.19 7.30
CA ASP A 333 15.83 22.40 6.68
C ASP A 333 16.18 23.90 6.76
N PRO A 334 17.31 24.30 7.37
CA PRO A 334 17.71 25.70 7.47
C PRO A 334 17.84 26.43 6.12
N ALA A 335 18.07 25.68 5.02
CA ALA A 335 18.10 26.25 3.68
C ALA A 335 16.71 26.64 3.15
N VAL A 336 15.63 26.12 3.76
CA VAL A 336 14.23 26.36 3.38
C VAL A 336 13.49 27.13 4.49
N SER A 337 13.48 26.57 5.70
CA SER A 337 12.88 27.15 6.92
C SER A 337 11.41 27.57 6.73
N LEU A 338 10.58 26.66 6.20
CA LEU A 338 9.19 26.94 5.86
C LEU A 338 8.23 26.45 6.93
N ASN A 339 7.40 27.34 7.48
CA ASN A 339 6.19 26.97 8.23
C ASN A 339 4.94 27.49 7.50
N ALA A 340 4.46 26.72 6.52
CA ALA A 340 3.22 26.97 5.79
C ALA A 340 2.06 26.19 6.43
N SER A 341 1.94 26.24 7.76
CA SER A 341 1.01 25.41 8.52
C SER A 341 0.37 26.15 9.69
N MET A 342 -0.64 25.53 10.30
CA MET A 342 -1.28 26.02 11.53
C MET A 342 -0.48 25.68 12.80
N ALA A 343 0.72 25.13 12.68
CA ALA A 343 1.62 24.98 13.83
C ALA A 343 2.09 26.37 14.29
N PRO A 344 2.01 26.68 15.59
CA PRO A 344 2.26 28.03 16.11
C PRO A 344 3.72 28.48 16.00
N SER A 345 4.63 27.57 15.68
CA SER A 345 6.04 27.85 15.43
C SER A 345 6.61 26.77 14.52
N LEU A 346 7.73 27.08 13.86
CA LEU A 346 8.47 26.08 13.10
C LEU A 346 8.88 24.93 14.04
N PRO A 347 8.62 23.66 13.69
CA PRO A 347 8.97 22.53 14.54
C PRO A 347 10.46 22.47 14.87
N LEU A 348 10.80 21.85 16.00
CA LEU A 348 12.18 21.47 16.30
C LEU A 348 12.74 20.66 15.13
N ARG A 349 13.94 21.00 14.67
CA ARG A 349 14.60 20.25 13.59
C ARG A 349 15.03 18.87 14.08
N GLY A 350 14.80 17.85 13.26
CA GLY A 350 15.30 16.49 13.48
C GLY A 350 15.00 15.57 12.30
N GLY A 351 15.11 14.26 12.52
CA GLY A 351 15.06 13.26 11.45
C GLY A 351 13.69 12.66 11.15
N LEU A 352 12.61 13.09 11.82
CA LEU A 352 11.29 12.47 11.64
C LEU A 352 10.45 13.21 10.60
N GLY A 353 10.09 12.55 9.50
CA GLY A 353 9.07 13.03 8.57
C GLY A 353 7.67 12.65 9.04
N ILE A 354 6.69 13.57 8.98
CA ILE A 354 5.30 13.27 9.37
C ILE A 354 4.29 13.53 8.25
N PHE A 355 3.34 12.61 8.10
CA PHE A 355 2.18 12.73 7.23
C PHE A 355 0.90 12.42 7.99
N SER A 356 -0.11 13.29 7.92
CA SER A 356 -1.43 13.05 8.52
C SER A 356 -2.55 13.29 7.52
N GLN A 357 -3.51 12.35 7.47
CA GLN A 357 -4.76 12.53 6.71
C GLN A 357 -5.83 13.29 7.50
N SER A 358 -5.68 13.45 8.80
CA SER A 358 -6.64 14.18 9.63
C SER A 358 -5.99 15.43 10.19
N ALA A 359 -6.66 16.57 10.01
CA ALA A 359 -6.25 17.84 10.57
C ALA A 359 -6.16 17.75 12.10
N ALA A 360 -7.29 17.48 12.78
CA ALA A 360 -7.35 17.43 14.24
C ALA A 360 -6.34 16.42 14.83
N LEU A 361 -6.20 15.25 14.21
CA LEU A 361 -5.27 14.23 14.67
C LEU A 361 -3.82 14.55 14.30
N GLY A 362 -3.60 15.31 13.23
CA GLY A 362 -2.30 15.90 12.89
C GLY A 362 -1.82 16.86 13.98
N VAL A 363 -2.71 17.70 14.54
CA VAL A 363 -2.38 18.55 15.72
C VAL A 363 -2.01 17.70 16.92
N SER A 364 -2.81 16.67 17.22
CA SER A 364 -2.53 15.76 18.34
C SER A 364 -1.19 15.05 18.18
N LEU A 365 -0.87 14.59 16.97
CA LEU A 365 0.41 13.99 16.63
C LEU A 365 1.56 14.98 16.80
N TYR A 366 1.44 16.18 16.23
CA TYR A 366 2.43 17.24 16.39
C TYR A 366 2.68 17.57 17.87
N ALA A 367 1.61 17.73 18.67
CA ALA A 367 1.70 18.00 20.10
C ALA A 367 2.30 16.83 20.89
N SER A 368 2.04 15.58 20.49
CA SER A 368 2.62 14.38 21.11
C SER A 368 4.14 14.31 20.88
N LEU A 369 4.59 14.59 19.65
CA LEU A 369 6.00 14.62 19.26
C LEU A 369 6.75 15.80 19.90
N SER A 370 6.13 16.98 19.92
CA SER A 370 6.71 18.20 20.51
C SER A 370 6.94 18.06 22.01
N ARG A 371 5.97 17.47 22.75
CA ARG A 371 6.14 17.16 24.19
C ARG A 371 7.27 16.17 24.46
N ARG A 372 7.67 15.39 23.45
CA ARG A 372 8.76 14.42 23.53
C ARG A 372 10.11 14.96 23.04
N ASP A 373 10.19 16.23 22.64
CA ASP A 373 11.33 16.85 21.95
C ASP A 373 11.80 16.08 20.71
N ILE A 374 10.88 15.42 20.01
CA ILE A 374 11.25 14.73 18.77
C ILE A 374 11.33 15.76 17.66
N GLY A 375 12.53 15.95 17.12
CA GLY A 375 12.75 16.85 16.00
C GLY A 375 12.21 16.27 14.68
N LEU A 376 11.61 17.14 13.87
CA LEU A 376 10.97 16.82 12.60
C LEU A 376 11.83 17.31 11.42
N SER A 377 11.78 16.60 10.29
CA SER A 377 12.40 17.01 9.02
C SER A 377 11.40 17.79 8.15
N SER A 378 10.26 17.16 7.87
CA SER A 378 9.14 17.73 7.13
C SER A 378 7.80 17.26 7.68
N VAL A 379 6.78 18.12 7.54
CA VAL A 379 5.42 17.91 8.02
C VAL A 379 4.46 18.12 6.86
N LEU A 380 3.52 17.21 6.66
CA LEU A 380 2.41 17.42 5.72
C LEU A 380 1.09 16.94 6.31
N SER A 381 0.12 17.84 6.42
CA SER A 381 -1.28 17.52 6.74
C SER A 381 -2.10 17.51 5.46
N ALA A 382 -2.46 16.34 4.94
CA ALA A 382 -3.17 16.22 3.67
C ALA A 382 -4.64 16.67 3.73
N GLY A 383 -5.23 16.81 4.92
CA GLY A 383 -6.67 17.04 5.06
C GLY A 383 -7.44 15.93 4.35
N ASN A 384 -8.41 16.29 3.51
CA ASN A 384 -9.22 15.31 2.76
C ASN A 384 -8.42 14.39 1.81
N ARG A 385 -7.11 14.63 1.64
CA ARG A 385 -6.21 13.84 0.78
C ARG A 385 -6.78 13.69 -0.63
N ALA A 386 -7.13 14.83 -1.22
CA ALA A 386 -7.78 14.87 -2.53
C ALA A 386 -6.80 14.58 -3.69
N ASP A 387 -5.51 14.92 -3.50
CA ASP A 387 -4.44 14.67 -4.48
C ASP A 387 -3.19 14.06 -3.81
N VAL A 388 -2.39 14.86 -3.11
CA VAL A 388 -1.14 14.38 -2.49
C VAL A 388 -1.45 13.35 -1.39
N SER A 389 -0.73 12.24 -1.40
CA SER A 389 -0.95 11.08 -0.54
C SER A 389 0.29 10.71 0.28
N GLY A 390 0.11 9.76 1.21
CA GLY A 390 1.23 9.20 1.97
C GLY A 390 2.23 8.46 1.10
N ASN A 391 1.80 7.92 -0.05
CA ASN A 391 2.70 7.28 -1.01
C ASN A 391 3.68 8.31 -1.59
N ASP A 392 3.19 9.49 -1.99
CA ASP A 392 4.02 10.57 -2.52
C ASP A 392 5.07 11.02 -1.48
N MET A 393 4.64 11.21 -0.22
CA MET A 393 5.56 11.59 0.87
C MET A 393 6.62 10.53 1.16
N MET A 394 6.27 9.24 1.14
CA MET A 394 7.24 8.16 1.31
C MET A 394 8.28 8.14 0.19
N GLN A 395 7.88 8.40 -1.06
CA GLN A 395 8.83 8.49 -2.18
C GLN A 395 9.77 9.70 -2.01
N PHE A 396 9.25 10.85 -1.56
CA PHE A 396 10.11 12.00 -1.20
C PHE A 396 11.09 11.68 -0.07
N TRP A 397 10.61 11.08 1.02
CA TRP A 397 11.44 10.77 2.17
C TRP A 397 12.52 9.73 1.88
N GLU A 398 12.32 8.83 0.91
CA GLU A 398 13.36 7.89 0.51
C GLU A 398 14.63 8.64 0.05
N ASP A 399 14.47 9.68 -0.77
CA ASP A 399 15.58 10.47 -1.34
C ASP A 399 16.05 11.60 -0.41
N ASP A 400 15.23 12.05 0.55
CA ASP A 400 15.58 13.16 1.45
C ASP A 400 16.63 12.77 2.51
N PRO A 401 17.85 13.35 2.47
CA PRO A 401 18.89 13.03 3.44
C PRO A 401 18.60 13.54 4.86
N ASN A 402 17.68 14.50 5.02
CA ASN A 402 17.32 15.02 6.34
C ASN A 402 16.31 14.11 7.07
N THR A 403 15.65 13.19 6.37
CA THR A 403 14.69 12.25 6.97
C THR A 403 15.35 10.91 7.27
N ALA A 404 15.32 10.52 8.54
CA ALA A 404 15.84 9.26 9.07
C ALA A 404 14.73 8.24 9.39
N ALA A 405 13.53 8.71 9.74
CA ALA A 405 12.35 7.87 10.01
C ALA A 405 11.07 8.57 9.54
N CYS A 406 10.03 7.79 9.26
CA CYS A 406 8.76 8.26 8.70
C CYS A 406 7.60 7.88 9.61
N ALA A 407 6.72 8.84 9.91
CA ALA A 407 5.51 8.62 10.69
C ALA A 407 4.27 9.02 9.88
N LEU A 408 3.34 8.08 9.73
CA LEU A 408 2.10 8.29 8.99
C LEU A 408 0.90 8.01 9.88
N TYR A 409 -0.02 8.97 9.97
CA TYR A 409 -1.37 8.74 10.46
C TYR A 409 -2.32 8.55 9.27
N LEU A 410 -2.85 7.34 9.11
CA LEU A 410 -3.65 6.96 7.94
C LEU A 410 -5.06 6.52 8.36
N GLU A 411 -6.06 7.04 7.64
CA GLU A 411 -7.47 6.67 7.80
C GLU A 411 -7.98 5.90 6.58
N SER A 412 -7.30 6.03 5.44
CA SER A 412 -7.52 5.21 4.26
C SER A 412 -6.26 5.09 3.40
N ILE A 413 -6.16 4.04 2.58
CA ILE A 413 -5.10 3.88 1.57
C ILE A 413 -5.75 3.85 0.19
N GLY A 414 -5.22 4.63 -0.75
CA GLY A 414 -5.75 4.68 -2.12
C GLY A 414 -5.37 3.44 -2.94
N ASN A 415 -4.08 3.09 -2.94
CA ASN A 415 -3.54 1.92 -3.62
C ASN A 415 -2.66 1.13 -2.63
N PRO A 416 -3.20 0.08 -1.98
CA PRO A 416 -2.47 -0.73 -0.99
C PRO A 416 -1.29 -1.51 -1.55
N ARG A 417 -1.35 -1.97 -2.81
CA ARG A 417 -0.21 -2.65 -3.47
C ARG A 417 0.96 -1.70 -3.67
N LYS A 418 0.69 -0.51 -4.24
CA LYS A 418 1.69 0.56 -4.36
C LYS A 418 2.22 0.99 -2.98
N PHE A 419 1.34 1.14 -1.99
CA PHE A 419 1.73 1.45 -0.62
C PHE A 419 2.72 0.40 -0.09
N SER A 420 2.34 -0.89 -0.14
CA SER A 420 3.16 -2.02 0.35
C SER A 420 4.51 -2.11 -0.36
N ARG A 421 4.55 -1.86 -1.68
CA ARG A 421 5.77 -1.83 -2.49
C ARG A 421 6.71 -0.71 -2.06
N ILE A 422 6.20 0.53 -1.95
CA ILE A 422 6.97 1.70 -1.51
C ILE A 422 7.43 1.52 -0.06
N SER A 423 6.53 1.14 0.84
CA SER A 423 6.85 0.98 2.26
C SER A 423 7.88 -0.13 2.47
N ARG A 424 7.79 -1.26 1.77
CA ARG A 424 8.80 -2.34 1.83
C ARG A 424 10.18 -1.87 1.40
N ARG A 425 10.26 -1.08 0.32
CA ARG A 425 11.53 -0.51 -0.16
C ARG A 425 12.09 0.51 0.82
N LEU A 426 11.26 1.47 1.25
CA LEU A 426 11.64 2.52 2.19
C LEU A 426 12.02 1.97 3.57
N ALA A 427 11.25 1.03 4.11
CA ALA A 427 11.48 0.42 5.42
C ALA A 427 12.84 -0.28 5.55
N ARG A 428 13.48 -0.66 4.43
CA ARG A 428 14.85 -1.23 4.45
C ARG A 428 15.93 -0.19 4.72
N SER A 429 15.68 1.09 4.46
CA SER A 429 16.63 2.18 4.70
C SER A 429 16.19 3.13 5.81
N LYS A 430 14.89 3.34 6.00
CA LYS A 430 14.31 4.30 6.95
C LYS A 430 13.06 3.68 7.61
N PRO A 431 12.98 3.59 8.95
CA PRO A 431 11.81 3.02 9.63
C PRO A 431 10.52 3.75 9.25
N VAL A 432 9.46 2.99 8.99
CA VAL A 432 8.12 3.51 8.64
C VAL A 432 7.14 3.12 9.74
N ILE A 433 6.61 4.10 10.46
CA ILE A 433 5.64 3.92 11.54
C ILE A 433 4.27 4.35 11.03
N VAL A 434 3.26 3.49 11.16
CA VAL A 434 1.88 3.80 10.75
C VAL A 434 0.94 3.66 11.94
N ALA A 435 0.33 4.78 12.32
CA ALA A 435 -0.82 4.78 13.22
C ALA A 435 -2.10 4.63 12.40
N LYS A 436 -2.89 3.61 12.74
CA LYS A 436 -4.23 3.39 12.19
C LYS A 436 -5.20 2.82 13.23
N SER A 437 -6.47 3.16 13.08
CA SER A 437 -7.55 2.49 13.81
C SER A 437 -7.87 1.13 13.19
N ASP A 438 -8.50 0.23 13.95
CA ASP A 438 -8.95 -1.06 13.44
C ASP A 438 -10.12 -0.93 12.45
N SER A 439 -10.79 0.23 12.43
CA SER A 439 -11.85 0.54 11.47
C SER A 439 -11.33 1.07 10.13
N MET A 440 -10.02 1.28 9.98
CA MET A 440 -9.41 1.79 8.76
C MET A 440 -9.79 0.91 7.56
N GLY A 441 -10.29 1.54 6.50
CA GLY A 441 -10.72 0.83 5.30
C GLY A 441 -12.12 0.19 5.39
N LEU A 442 -12.69 -0.01 6.57
CA LEU A 442 -14.09 -0.47 6.73
C LEU A 442 -15.07 0.70 6.56
N ARG A 443 -14.66 1.90 6.95
CA ARG A 443 -15.39 3.16 6.76
C ARG A 443 -14.43 4.22 6.25
N LEU A 444 -14.95 5.13 5.43
CA LEU A 444 -14.17 6.22 4.88
C LEU A 444 -14.41 7.49 5.68
N PRO A 445 -13.36 8.28 5.97
CA PRO A 445 -13.53 9.65 6.43
C PRO A 445 -14.28 10.49 5.39
N PRO A 446 -14.98 11.55 5.82
CA PRO A 446 -15.55 12.54 4.91
C PRO A 446 -14.52 13.04 3.89
N GLY A 447 -14.91 13.16 2.62
CA GLY A 447 -14.01 13.63 1.54
C GLY A 447 -13.06 12.58 0.96
N HIS A 448 -12.88 11.41 1.59
CA HIS A 448 -12.03 10.34 1.03
C HIS A 448 -12.80 9.54 -0.03
N ALA A 449 -12.22 9.42 -1.23
CA ALA A 449 -12.75 8.60 -2.32
C ALA A 449 -11.84 7.40 -2.61
N VAL A 450 -11.91 6.36 -1.77
CA VAL A 450 -11.24 5.08 -2.01
C VAL A 450 -12.21 3.93 -1.82
N ARG A 451 -11.84 2.71 -2.19
CA ARG A 451 -12.66 1.53 -1.94
C ARG A 451 -12.57 1.14 -0.46
N THR A 452 -13.65 0.57 0.07
CA THR A 452 -13.64 -0.06 1.40
C THR A 452 -13.24 -1.53 1.28
N THR A 453 -12.62 -2.06 2.32
CA THR A 453 -12.29 -3.49 2.40
C THR A 453 -13.48 -4.30 2.89
N GLN A 454 -13.61 -5.51 2.35
CA GLN A 454 -14.43 -6.61 2.82
C GLN A 454 -13.57 -7.75 3.42
N ALA A 455 -12.26 -7.54 3.51
CA ALA A 455 -11.34 -8.53 4.06
C ALA A 455 -11.54 -8.73 5.57
N PRO A 456 -11.15 -9.90 6.11
CA PRO A 456 -11.16 -10.15 7.54
C PRO A 456 -10.36 -9.13 8.34
N ALA A 457 -10.70 -8.98 9.62
CA ALA A 457 -9.93 -8.15 10.54
C ALA A 457 -8.46 -8.60 10.56
N GLY A 458 -7.53 -7.65 10.65
CA GLY A 458 -6.10 -7.95 10.64
C GLY A 458 -5.47 -8.23 9.27
N ALA A 459 -6.23 -8.39 8.17
CA ALA A 459 -5.66 -8.55 6.83
C ALA A 459 -4.83 -7.32 6.40
N LEU A 460 -5.35 -6.11 6.65
CA LEU A 460 -4.61 -4.86 6.42
C LEU A 460 -3.38 -4.77 7.34
N ASP A 461 -3.47 -5.20 8.59
CA ASP A 461 -2.34 -5.23 9.52
C ASP A 461 -1.24 -6.18 9.05
N ALA A 462 -1.62 -7.35 8.50
CA ALA A 462 -0.69 -8.28 7.91
C ALA A 462 0.05 -7.65 6.72
N MET A 463 -0.66 -6.98 5.82
CA MET A 463 -0.04 -6.28 4.70
C MET A 463 1.00 -5.23 5.16
N LEU A 464 0.68 -4.44 6.20
CA LEU A 464 1.61 -3.48 6.77
C LEU A 464 2.86 -4.19 7.35
N ARG A 465 2.68 -5.26 8.12
CA ARG A 465 3.82 -6.02 8.69
C ARG A 465 4.69 -6.67 7.61
N GLN A 466 4.09 -7.25 6.57
CA GLN A 466 4.80 -7.85 5.42
C GLN A 466 5.68 -6.85 4.65
N SER A 467 5.35 -5.55 4.76
CA SER A 467 6.11 -4.47 4.14
C SER A 467 7.06 -3.77 5.11
N GLY A 468 7.31 -4.34 6.28
CA GLY A 468 8.26 -3.79 7.26
C GLY A 468 7.76 -2.56 8.00
N VAL A 469 6.45 -2.24 7.90
CA VAL A 469 5.85 -1.12 8.61
C VAL A 469 5.66 -1.46 10.10
N ILE A 470 6.10 -0.56 10.97
CA ILE A 470 5.80 -0.59 12.40
C ILE A 470 4.37 -0.07 12.60
N ARG A 471 3.39 -0.96 12.57
CA ARG A 471 1.99 -0.61 12.82
C ARG A 471 1.74 -0.40 14.30
N VAL A 472 1.06 0.70 14.63
CA VAL A 472 0.59 1.05 15.99
C VAL A 472 -0.89 1.46 15.96
N ASN A 473 -1.54 1.46 17.12
CA ASN A 473 -2.96 1.75 17.27
C ASN A 473 -3.24 3.24 17.49
N THR A 474 -2.32 3.94 18.17
CA THR A 474 -2.55 5.31 18.63
C THR A 474 -1.40 6.24 18.26
N ILE A 475 -1.68 7.54 18.36
CA ILE A 475 -0.69 8.61 18.17
C ILE A 475 0.37 8.56 19.27
N GLU A 476 -0.02 8.19 20.48
CA GLU A 476 0.87 8.03 21.62
C GLU A 476 1.84 6.88 21.39
N GLU A 477 1.36 5.72 20.93
CA GLU A 477 2.21 4.59 20.56
C GLU A 477 3.15 4.95 19.40
N LEU A 478 2.67 5.69 18.40
CA LEU A 478 3.51 6.19 17.31
C LEU A 478 4.65 7.05 17.83
N ALA A 479 4.33 8.02 18.69
CA ALA A 479 5.31 8.92 19.26
C ALA A 479 6.29 8.16 20.18
N ASP A 480 5.81 7.15 20.91
CA ASP A 480 6.63 6.29 21.75
C ASP A 480 7.62 5.46 20.94
N VAL A 481 7.21 4.87 19.81
CA VAL A 481 8.13 4.19 18.87
C VAL A 481 9.11 5.18 18.24
N ALA A 482 8.61 6.36 17.82
CA ALA A 482 9.41 7.39 17.18
C ALA A 482 10.60 7.85 18.05
N GLN A 483 10.41 7.94 19.38
CA GLN A 483 11.50 8.29 20.30
C GLN A 483 12.69 7.33 20.20
N ILE A 484 12.43 6.02 20.06
CA ILE A 484 13.48 5.00 19.99
C ILE A 484 14.14 5.05 18.62
N VAL A 485 13.37 4.98 17.53
CA VAL A 485 13.96 4.87 16.18
C VAL A 485 14.74 6.12 15.74
N VAL A 486 14.43 7.29 16.31
CA VAL A 486 15.18 8.54 16.06
C VAL A 486 16.31 8.75 17.06
N GLY A 487 16.20 8.21 18.28
CA GLY A 487 17.13 8.49 19.39
C GLY A 487 18.14 7.39 19.71
N ALA A 488 17.97 6.18 19.19
CA ALA A 488 18.77 5.01 19.56
C ALA A 488 19.07 4.11 18.34
N PRO A 489 20.18 3.33 18.39
CA PRO A 489 20.44 2.28 17.41
C PRO A 489 19.39 1.16 17.50
N LEU A 490 19.24 0.38 16.43
CA LEU A 490 18.33 -0.74 16.40
C LEU A 490 18.89 -1.94 17.19
N PRO A 491 18.06 -2.69 17.94
CA PRO A 491 18.50 -3.89 18.62
C PRO A 491 18.87 -4.98 17.62
N HIS A 492 19.89 -5.79 17.92
CA HIS A 492 20.32 -6.91 17.06
C HIS A 492 19.47 -8.18 17.24
N GLY A 493 18.64 -8.22 18.28
CA GLY A 493 17.84 -9.39 18.65
C GLY A 493 16.91 -9.09 19.84
N PRO A 494 16.24 -10.12 20.38
CA PRO A 494 15.24 -9.97 21.44
C PRO A 494 15.81 -9.94 22.86
N GLY A 495 17.13 -10.07 23.05
CA GLY A 495 17.76 -10.12 24.36
C GLY A 495 17.66 -8.79 25.11
N LEU A 496 16.97 -8.80 26.26
CA LEU A 496 16.73 -7.64 27.10
C LEU A 496 17.42 -7.78 28.45
N ALA A 497 18.21 -6.78 28.82
CA ALA A 497 18.69 -6.58 30.18
C ALA A 497 17.79 -5.59 30.94
N ILE A 498 17.37 -5.97 32.15
CA ILE A 498 16.49 -5.15 32.99
C ILE A 498 17.27 -4.65 34.21
N PHE A 499 17.21 -3.35 34.44
CA PHE A 499 17.80 -2.69 35.60
C PHE A 499 16.74 -1.96 36.40
N SER A 500 16.73 -2.14 37.72
CA SER A 500 15.76 -1.48 38.60
C SER A 500 16.30 -1.25 40.01
N ASN A 501 15.78 -0.21 40.68
CA ASN A 501 15.97 -0.01 42.12
C ASN A 501 14.83 -0.63 42.97
N SER A 502 13.94 -1.39 42.33
CA SER A 502 12.82 -2.08 42.96
C SER A 502 12.57 -3.43 42.26
N LEU A 503 12.63 -4.51 43.04
CA LEU A 503 12.34 -5.87 42.56
C LEU A 503 10.95 -5.98 41.94
N ALA A 504 9.93 -5.39 42.59
CA ALA A 504 8.56 -5.44 42.10
C ALA A 504 8.41 -4.77 40.72
N LEU A 505 9.08 -3.63 40.50
CA LEU A 505 9.09 -2.98 39.19
C LEU A 505 9.86 -3.78 38.14
N GLY A 506 10.99 -4.39 38.53
CA GLY A 506 11.76 -5.27 37.66
C GLY A 506 10.92 -6.45 37.15
N MET A 507 10.15 -7.10 38.05
CA MET A 507 9.24 -8.19 37.68
C MET A 507 8.13 -7.74 36.72
N VAL A 508 7.50 -6.59 36.95
CA VAL A 508 6.48 -6.06 36.05
C VAL A 508 7.03 -5.83 34.64
N VAL A 509 8.27 -5.34 34.54
CA VAL A 509 8.95 -5.16 33.25
C VAL A 509 9.27 -6.51 32.60
N ALA A 510 9.74 -7.49 33.38
CA ALA A 510 10.04 -8.83 32.88
C ALA A 510 8.79 -9.52 32.32
N ASP A 511 7.68 -9.52 33.06
CA ASP A 511 6.41 -10.10 32.63
C ASP A 511 5.90 -9.44 31.34
N ALA A 512 5.99 -8.10 31.26
CA ALA A 512 5.61 -7.36 30.05
C ALA A 512 6.55 -7.68 28.87
N ALA A 513 7.85 -7.84 29.11
CA ALA A 513 8.82 -8.18 28.09
C ALA A 513 8.52 -9.54 27.46
N GLU A 514 8.24 -10.56 28.28
CA GLU A 514 7.88 -11.90 27.83
C GLU A 514 6.58 -11.91 27.01
N GLN A 515 5.54 -11.19 27.47
CA GLN A 515 4.27 -11.05 26.73
C GLN A 515 4.44 -10.42 25.35
N HIS A 516 5.44 -9.56 25.19
CA HIS A 516 5.75 -8.89 23.92
C HIS A 516 6.82 -9.61 23.08
N GLY A 517 7.29 -10.78 23.52
CA GLY A 517 8.25 -11.62 22.80
C GLY A 517 9.71 -11.20 22.93
N LEU A 518 10.04 -10.38 23.92
CA LEU A 518 11.44 -10.10 24.31
C LEU A 518 11.92 -11.20 25.28
N THR A 519 13.22 -11.52 25.22
CA THR A 519 13.84 -12.52 26.08
C THR A 519 14.64 -11.84 27.18
N VAL A 520 14.24 -11.99 28.44
CA VAL A 520 14.99 -11.43 29.58
C VAL A 520 16.25 -12.27 29.81
N VAL A 521 17.41 -11.70 29.50
CA VAL A 521 18.73 -12.39 29.60
C VAL A 521 19.52 -11.98 30.83
N ASP A 522 19.16 -10.86 31.43
CA ASP A 522 19.75 -10.35 32.67
C ASP A 522 18.74 -9.48 33.41
N MET A 523 18.73 -9.57 34.73
CA MET A 523 17.90 -8.71 35.58
C MET A 523 18.65 -8.35 36.86
N ASP A 524 19.02 -7.08 36.99
CA ASP A 524 19.50 -6.49 38.23
C ASP A 524 18.47 -5.50 38.78
N ALA A 525 17.59 -6.01 39.65
CA ALA A 525 16.53 -5.23 40.26
C ALA A 525 16.84 -4.72 41.68
N ASN A 526 18.13 -4.72 42.07
CA ASN A 526 18.61 -4.31 43.39
C ASN A 526 19.62 -3.15 43.31
N LEU A 527 19.50 -2.29 42.29
CA LEU A 527 20.43 -1.17 42.12
C LEU A 527 20.38 -0.20 43.31
N VAL A 528 21.48 -0.11 44.05
CA VAL A 528 21.66 0.83 45.15
C VAL A 528 22.28 2.13 44.64
N LEU A 529 21.46 3.17 44.46
CA LEU A 529 21.86 4.46 43.88
C LEU A 529 21.76 5.65 44.85
N ASP A 530 21.38 5.42 46.10
CA ASP A 530 21.21 6.42 47.16
C ASP A 530 22.54 6.83 47.85
N MET A 531 23.69 6.54 47.23
CA MET A 531 25.04 6.81 47.76
C MET A 531 25.63 8.16 47.34
N GLY A 532 24.80 9.05 46.78
CA GLY A 532 25.20 10.34 46.20
C GLY A 532 25.77 10.24 44.78
N GLN A 533 25.60 11.31 44.01
CA GLN A 533 25.87 11.36 42.56
C GLN A 533 27.28 10.90 42.17
N SER A 534 28.31 11.33 42.90
CA SER A 534 29.72 10.99 42.61
C SER A 534 30.05 9.51 42.74
N ARG A 535 29.20 8.72 43.42
CA ARG A 535 29.37 7.26 43.56
C ARG A 535 28.34 6.50 42.74
N ALA A 536 27.09 6.96 42.72
CA ALA A 536 25.99 6.30 42.04
C ALA A 536 26.16 6.28 40.51
N LEU A 537 26.51 7.39 39.88
CA LEU A 537 26.63 7.44 38.41
C LEU A 537 27.79 6.59 37.88
N PRO A 538 29.01 6.59 38.47
CA PRO A 538 30.07 5.69 38.04
C PRO A 538 29.75 4.21 38.25
N LEU A 539 29.00 3.87 39.31
CA LEU A 539 28.54 2.51 39.54
C LEU A 539 27.56 2.09 38.45
N LEU A 540 26.53 2.90 38.20
CA LEU A 540 25.54 2.65 37.14
C LEU A 540 26.21 2.48 35.77
N ALA A 541 27.14 3.37 35.41
CA ALA A 541 27.87 3.31 34.15
C ALA A 541 28.67 2.00 34.01
N ARG A 542 29.34 1.57 35.09
CA ARG A 542 30.12 0.33 35.09
C ARG A 542 29.22 -0.90 34.96
N THR A 543 28.16 -0.98 35.76
CA THR A 543 27.23 -2.12 35.74
C THR A 543 26.57 -2.24 34.37
N LEU A 544 25.98 -1.15 33.87
CA LEU A 544 25.32 -1.15 32.57
C LEU A 544 26.30 -1.45 31.44
N GLY A 545 27.49 -0.83 31.44
CA GLY A 545 28.50 -1.07 30.42
C GLY A 545 28.99 -2.52 30.36
N GLN A 546 29.16 -3.19 31.51
CA GLN A 546 29.54 -4.60 31.57
C GLN A 546 28.45 -5.52 31.02
N THR A 547 27.18 -5.26 31.37
CA THR A 547 26.06 -6.06 30.84
C THR A 547 25.86 -5.83 29.35
N LEU A 548 25.89 -4.58 28.88
CA LEU A 548 25.74 -4.25 27.46
C LEU A 548 26.88 -4.82 26.60
N ALA A 549 28.06 -5.09 27.16
CA ALA A 549 29.16 -5.73 26.44
C ALA A 549 28.92 -7.22 26.14
N ARG A 550 27.94 -7.87 26.79
CA ARG A 550 27.61 -9.27 26.53
C ARG A 550 26.94 -9.44 25.17
N ALA A 551 27.20 -10.56 24.50
CA ALA A 551 26.67 -10.85 23.16
C ALA A 551 25.18 -11.27 23.16
N ASP A 552 24.67 -11.76 24.29
CA ASP A 552 23.27 -12.17 24.47
C ASP A 552 22.33 -11.01 24.85
N VAL A 553 22.88 -9.82 25.12
CA VAL A 553 22.13 -8.61 25.45
C VAL A 553 22.03 -7.75 24.19
N ASP A 554 20.83 -7.55 23.65
CA ASP A 554 20.59 -6.72 22.46
C ASP A 554 20.08 -5.32 22.80
N SER A 555 19.45 -5.17 23.97
CA SER A 555 18.88 -3.92 24.47
C SER A 555 18.88 -3.90 25.99
N ALA A 556 18.77 -2.70 26.58
CA ALA A 556 18.61 -2.55 28.03
C ALA A 556 17.49 -1.57 28.38
N ILE A 557 16.79 -1.87 29.49
CA ILE A 557 15.81 -0.97 30.08
C ILE A 557 16.18 -0.70 31.53
N LEU A 558 16.18 0.58 31.92
CA LEU A 558 16.36 1.00 33.29
C LEU A 558 15.05 1.58 33.82
N THR A 559 14.43 0.93 34.81
CA THR A 559 13.21 1.40 35.46
C THR A 559 13.50 1.86 36.89
N LEU A 560 13.27 3.13 37.19
CA LEU A 560 13.62 3.72 38.49
C LEU A 560 12.44 4.47 39.11
N LEU A 561 12.28 4.27 40.42
CA LEU A 561 11.62 5.22 41.32
C LEU A 561 12.56 6.41 41.62
N PRO A 562 12.01 7.56 42.05
CA PRO A 562 12.84 8.73 42.37
C PRO A 562 13.91 8.42 43.42
N ILE A 563 15.14 8.86 43.18
CA ILE A 563 16.28 8.65 44.07
C ILE A 563 16.74 10.01 44.62
N PRO A 564 16.78 10.20 45.96
CA PRO A 564 17.26 11.44 46.55
C PRO A 564 18.69 11.80 46.08
N GLY A 565 18.88 13.04 45.66
CA GLY A 565 20.19 13.56 45.24
C GLY A 565 20.61 13.20 43.81
N LEU A 566 19.74 12.57 43.01
CA LEU A 566 19.93 12.36 41.57
C LEU A 566 18.77 13.00 40.79
N THR A 567 19.07 13.57 39.63
CA THR A 567 18.05 14.06 38.69
C THR A 567 17.94 13.14 37.48
N ILE A 568 16.78 13.12 36.82
CA ILE A 568 16.56 12.30 35.63
C ILE A 568 17.55 12.66 34.50
N GLU A 569 17.96 13.93 34.40
CA GLU A 569 18.93 14.40 33.40
C GLU A 569 20.33 13.85 33.65
N THR A 570 20.77 13.81 34.92
CA THR A 570 22.09 13.26 35.26
C THR A 570 22.16 11.75 35.05
N ILE A 571 21.07 11.04 35.33
CA ILE A 571 20.94 9.60 35.07
C ILE A 571 20.90 9.38 33.56
N ALA A 572 20.02 10.06 32.83
CA ALA A 572 19.90 9.93 31.38
C ALA A 572 21.20 10.22 30.64
N GLY A 573 21.95 11.25 31.05
CA GLY A 573 23.26 11.56 30.48
C GLY A 573 24.31 10.46 30.72
N THR A 574 24.17 9.67 31.79
CA THR A 574 25.02 8.50 32.04
C THR A 574 24.62 7.31 31.17
N LEU A 575 23.32 7.05 31.05
CA LEU A 575 22.78 5.97 30.22
C LEU A 575 23.08 6.18 28.74
N LYS A 576 22.92 7.40 28.25
CA LYS A 576 23.22 7.77 26.87
C LYS A 576 24.67 7.43 26.51
N LYS A 577 25.63 7.78 27.37
CA LYS A 577 27.06 7.45 27.15
C LYS A 577 27.29 5.94 27.08
N CYS A 578 26.57 5.16 27.90
CA CYS A 578 26.67 3.70 27.86
C CYS A 578 26.06 3.13 26.57
N ALA A 579 24.90 3.66 26.15
CA ALA A 579 24.24 3.28 24.91
C ALA A 579 25.12 3.55 23.68
N GLU A 580 25.71 4.75 23.59
CA GLU A 580 26.62 5.15 22.52
C GLU A 580 27.90 4.30 22.51
N ALA A 581 28.45 3.96 23.67
CA ALA A 581 29.66 3.13 23.76
C ALA A 581 29.41 1.67 23.37
N ALA A 582 28.20 1.15 23.61
CA ALA A 582 27.83 -0.23 23.32
C ALA A 582 27.18 -0.42 21.94
N ASP A 583 26.76 0.68 21.30
CA ASP A 583 25.93 0.67 20.09
C ASP A 583 24.65 -0.18 20.22
N LYS A 584 24.00 -0.08 21.40
CA LYS A 584 22.78 -0.82 21.74
C LYS A 584 21.71 0.11 22.30
N PRO A 585 20.43 -0.10 21.97
CA PRO A 585 19.35 0.72 22.50
C PRO A 585 19.24 0.58 24.02
N VAL A 586 19.27 1.73 24.71
CA VAL A 586 18.98 1.84 26.14
C VAL A 586 17.75 2.72 26.31
N VAL A 587 16.75 2.21 27.02
CA VAL A 587 15.51 2.93 27.33
C VAL A 587 15.44 3.24 28.81
N ALA A 588 15.11 4.47 29.16
CA ALA A 588 14.89 4.88 30.55
C ALA A 588 13.40 4.93 30.88
N VAL A 589 13.04 4.42 32.06
CA VAL A 589 11.69 4.52 32.61
C VAL A 589 11.79 5.16 33.99
N PHE A 590 11.27 6.37 34.13
CA PHE A 590 11.21 7.07 35.41
C PHE A 590 9.76 7.13 35.87
N THR A 591 9.42 6.31 36.87
CA THR A 591 8.06 6.18 37.38
C THR A 591 7.94 6.72 38.80
N GLY A 592 6.72 6.97 39.28
CA GLY A 592 6.48 7.49 40.63
C GLY A 592 6.91 8.95 40.85
N ILE A 593 7.15 9.72 39.78
CA ILE A 593 7.43 11.16 39.88
C ILE A 593 6.10 11.90 40.11
N VAL A 594 5.98 12.53 41.28
CA VAL A 594 4.79 13.31 41.68
C VAL A 594 4.92 14.81 41.35
N ASP A 595 6.12 15.27 41.03
CA ASP A 595 6.36 16.65 40.62
C ASP A 595 5.96 16.85 39.15
N VAL A 596 4.86 17.57 38.94
CA VAL A 596 4.30 17.85 37.61
C VAL A 596 5.19 18.73 36.73
N SER A 597 6.20 19.40 37.29
CA SER A 597 7.16 20.19 36.51
C SER A 597 8.18 19.30 35.77
N ILE A 598 8.37 18.06 36.23
CA ILE A 598 9.31 17.11 35.64
C ILE A 598 8.62 16.34 34.49
N HIS A 599 9.08 16.58 33.28
CA HIS A 599 8.55 15.96 32.07
C HIS A 599 9.40 14.74 31.68
N VAL A 600 8.84 13.54 31.83
CA VAL A 600 9.58 12.28 31.61
C VAL A 600 9.47 11.76 30.18
N ASN A 601 8.27 11.78 29.60
CA ASN A 601 8.00 11.24 28.27
C ASN A 601 8.58 12.15 27.19
N ARG A 602 9.91 12.18 27.08
CA ARG A 602 10.69 12.99 26.14
C ARG A 602 12.08 12.42 25.93
N GLN A 603 12.74 12.85 24.86
CA GLN A 603 14.16 12.61 24.69
C GLN A 603 14.98 13.44 25.70
N LEU A 604 15.60 12.75 26.66
CA LEU A 604 16.49 13.38 27.64
C LEU A 604 17.90 13.46 27.05
N GLY A 605 18.15 14.51 26.27
CA GLY A 605 19.40 14.67 25.53
C GLY A 605 19.61 13.62 24.44
N GLY A 606 18.52 13.09 23.87
CA GLY A 606 18.52 12.02 22.85
C GLY A 606 18.22 10.63 23.40
N LEU A 607 18.28 10.41 24.72
CA LEU A 607 17.89 9.13 25.32
C LEU A 607 16.36 8.99 25.37
N PRO A 608 15.76 7.91 24.84
CA PRO A 608 14.33 7.64 24.98
C PRO A 608 13.94 7.44 26.44
N ALA A 609 13.05 8.28 26.97
CA ALA A 609 12.57 8.20 28.34
C ALA A 609 11.04 8.12 28.43
N TYR A 610 10.55 7.30 29.35
CA TYR A 610 9.13 7.00 29.53
C TYR A 610 8.72 7.07 31.00
N SER A 611 7.45 7.41 31.26
CA SER A 611 6.86 7.33 32.60
C SER A 611 6.19 5.98 32.87
N SER A 612 5.93 5.20 31.80
CA SER A 612 5.20 3.93 31.83
C SER A 612 6.11 2.78 31.38
N PRO A 613 6.38 1.78 32.24
CA PRO A 613 7.17 0.62 31.85
C PRO A 613 6.53 -0.19 30.72
N GLY A 614 5.19 -0.34 30.73
CA GLY A 614 4.47 -1.06 29.69
C GLY A 614 4.58 -0.39 28.31
N SER A 615 4.46 0.93 28.26
CA SER A 615 4.62 1.69 27.01
C SER A 615 6.04 1.60 26.45
N ALA A 616 7.05 1.67 27.33
CA ALA A 616 8.45 1.52 26.95
C ALA A 616 8.75 0.14 26.35
N ILE A 617 8.27 -0.93 26.99
CA ILE A 617 8.45 -2.30 26.51
C ILE A 617 7.69 -2.55 25.21
N ALA A 618 6.44 -2.08 25.10
CA ALA A 618 5.67 -2.22 23.87
C ALA A 618 6.35 -1.54 22.67
N ALA A 619 6.89 -0.33 22.88
CA ALA A 619 7.65 0.40 21.86
C ALA A 619 8.96 -0.31 21.50
N LEU A 620 9.75 -0.74 22.49
CA LEU A 620 11.00 -1.47 22.26
C LEU A 620 10.77 -2.79 21.54
N ALA A 621 9.72 -3.53 21.88
CA ALA A 621 9.35 -4.77 21.20
C ALA A 621 8.91 -4.51 19.75
N ALA A 622 8.22 -3.41 19.47
CA ALA A 622 7.87 -3.03 18.10
C ALA A 622 9.10 -2.73 17.25
N VAL A 623 10.07 -1.99 17.80
CA VAL A 623 11.36 -1.71 17.14
C VAL A 623 12.18 -2.99 16.96
N THR A 624 12.15 -3.90 17.94
CA THR A 624 12.85 -5.20 17.86
C THR A 624 12.28 -6.09 16.76
N ARG A 625 10.96 -6.17 16.62
CA ARG A 625 10.32 -6.90 15.51
C ARG A 625 10.70 -6.31 14.15
N TYR A 626 10.78 -4.99 14.04
CA TYR A 626 11.24 -4.32 12.83
C TYR A 626 12.72 -4.61 12.53
N ALA A 627 13.59 -4.56 13.54
CA ALA A 627 14.99 -4.90 13.38
C ALA A 627 15.17 -6.37 12.93
N HIS A 628 14.38 -7.29 13.49
CA HIS A 628 14.34 -8.68 13.02
C HIS A 628 13.88 -8.78 11.55
N TRP A 629 12.84 -8.05 11.16
CA TRP A 629 12.37 -8.01 9.77
C TRP A 629 13.47 -7.56 8.79
N LEU A 630 14.34 -6.62 9.19
CA LEU A 630 15.49 -6.21 8.37
C LEU A 630 16.49 -7.34 8.13
N THR A 631 16.61 -8.30 9.06
CA THR A 631 17.52 -9.45 8.93
C THR A 631 16.99 -10.53 8.01
N LEU A 632 15.68 -10.54 7.73
CA LEU A 632 15.08 -11.48 6.79
C LEU A 632 15.63 -11.21 5.38
N GLU A 633 16.05 -12.28 4.70
CA GLU A 633 16.51 -12.23 3.33
C GLU A 633 15.49 -11.54 2.41
N LYS A 634 15.97 -11.03 1.26
CA LYS A 634 15.05 -10.49 0.26
C LYS A 634 14.04 -11.58 -0.12
N PRO A 635 12.75 -11.26 -0.13
CA PRO A 635 11.72 -12.25 -0.44
C PRO A 635 11.99 -12.86 -1.83
N SER A 636 12.09 -14.19 -1.90
CA SER A 636 12.03 -14.94 -3.16
C SER A 636 10.58 -15.28 -3.47
N PHE A 637 10.16 -14.99 -4.71
CA PHE A 637 8.81 -15.23 -5.22
C PHE A 637 8.82 -16.31 -6.32
N ASP A 638 9.69 -17.31 -6.19
CA ASP A 638 9.79 -18.40 -7.16
C ASP A 638 8.41 -19.07 -7.36
N PRO A 639 7.86 -19.08 -8.58
CA PRO A 639 6.55 -19.68 -8.81
C PRO A 639 6.64 -21.20 -8.62
N PRO A 640 5.58 -21.84 -8.07
CA PRO A 640 5.53 -23.29 -7.99
C PRO A 640 5.68 -23.94 -9.37
N SER A 641 6.38 -25.07 -9.45
CA SER A 641 6.51 -25.83 -10.69
C SER A 641 5.21 -26.53 -11.07
N GLY A 642 5.02 -26.75 -12.38
CA GLY A 642 3.88 -27.51 -12.92
C GLY A 642 2.57 -26.72 -12.93
N VAL A 643 2.66 -25.40 -13.05
CA VAL A 643 1.49 -24.50 -13.17
C VAL A 643 1.30 -24.12 -14.63
N ASP A 644 0.05 -24.16 -15.11
CA ASP A 644 -0.39 -23.71 -16.43
C ASP A 644 -1.44 -22.60 -16.28
N THR A 645 -0.97 -21.36 -16.10
CA THR A 645 -1.85 -20.18 -15.90
C THR A 645 -2.67 -19.86 -17.14
N ALA A 646 -2.15 -20.16 -18.35
CA ALA A 646 -2.83 -19.88 -19.61
C ALA A 646 -4.05 -20.79 -19.79
N ALA A 647 -3.91 -22.09 -19.52
CA ALA A 647 -5.04 -23.02 -19.56
C ALA A 647 -6.11 -22.66 -18.51
N ALA A 648 -5.70 -22.28 -17.30
CA ALA A 648 -6.61 -21.82 -16.25
C ALA A 648 -7.38 -20.56 -16.66
N SER A 649 -6.72 -19.57 -17.30
CA SER A 649 -7.37 -18.38 -17.85
C SER A 649 -8.41 -18.74 -18.91
N GLN A 650 -8.08 -19.62 -19.84
CA GLN A 650 -9.00 -20.04 -20.90
C GLN A 650 -10.26 -20.73 -20.33
N LEU A 651 -10.09 -21.59 -19.32
CA LEU A 651 -11.22 -22.22 -18.63
C LEU A 651 -12.08 -21.16 -17.92
N LEU A 652 -11.46 -20.24 -17.18
CA LEU A 652 -12.15 -19.16 -16.49
C LEU A 652 -12.93 -18.26 -17.45
N GLU A 653 -12.37 -17.89 -18.60
CA GLU A 653 -13.06 -17.11 -19.64
C GLU A 653 -14.36 -17.78 -20.06
N SER A 654 -14.34 -19.10 -20.27
CA SER A 654 -15.55 -19.85 -20.64
C SER A 654 -16.59 -19.89 -19.49
N LEU A 655 -16.15 -20.06 -18.24
CA LEU A 655 -17.03 -20.06 -17.07
C LEU A 655 -17.65 -18.67 -16.79
N LEU A 656 -16.98 -17.60 -17.22
CA LEU A 656 -17.44 -16.22 -17.02
C LEU A 656 -18.49 -15.77 -18.03
N GLU A 657 -18.70 -16.48 -19.15
CA GLU A 657 -19.73 -16.13 -20.14
C GLU A 657 -21.15 -16.02 -19.52
N GLY A 658 -21.40 -16.76 -18.43
CA GLY A 658 -22.65 -16.73 -17.67
C GLY A 658 -22.73 -15.65 -16.58
N VAL A 659 -21.66 -14.90 -16.31
CA VAL A 659 -21.59 -13.91 -15.22
C VAL A 659 -21.98 -12.52 -15.74
N SER A 660 -23.00 -11.92 -15.12
CA SER A 660 -23.40 -10.53 -15.40
C SER A 660 -23.48 -9.71 -14.11
N GLY A 661 -23.07 -8.44 -14.19
CA GLY A 661 -23.06 -7.54 -13.04
C GLY A 661 -22.01 -7.88 -11.98
N ASP A 662 -22.36 -7.65 -10.72
CA ASP A 662 -21.55 -7.90 -9.52
C ASP A 662 -21.82 -9.27 -8.85
N GLY A 663 -22.69 -10.08 -9.45
CA GLY A 663 -23.08 -11.39 -8.95
C GLY A 663 -21.91 -12.40 -8.92
N LEU A 664 -21.97 -13.34 -7.97
CA LEU A 664 -21.05 -14.46 -7.88
C LEU A 664 -21.73 -15.77 -8.29
N ILE A 665 -21.03 -16.58 -9.08
CA ILE A 665 -21.46 -17.93 -9.44
C ILE A 665 -20.60 -18.94 -8.68
N THR A 666 -21.24 -19.94 -8.09
CA THR A 666 -20.52 -21.09 -7.51
C THR A 666 -20.17 -22.05 -8.64
N VAL A 667 -18.89 -22.35 -8.78
CA VAL A 667 -18.40 -23.29 -9.79
C VAL A 667 -18.66 -24.70 -9.30
N ASP A 668 -19.06 -25.61 -10.20
CA ASP A 668 -19.33 -26.98 -9.81
C ASP A 668 -18.03 -27.74 -9.47
N ALA A 669 -18.17 -28.95 -8.93
CA ALA A 669 -17.03 -29.71 -8.43
C ALA A 669 -16.07 -30.20 -9.55
N ALA A 670 -16.58 -30.45 -10.75
CA ALA A 670 -15.77 -30.95 -11.86
C ALA A 670 -14.91 -29.81 -12.41
N ASP A 671 -15.53 -28.67 -12.72
CA ASP A 671 -14.84 -27.48 -13.22
C ASP A 671 -13.88 -26.91 -12.16
N THR A 672 -14.25 -26.95 -10.87
CA THR A 672 -13.36 -26.57 -9.76
C THR A 672 -12.12 -27.48 -9.71
N GLY A 673 -12.30 -28.79 -9.88
CA GLY A 673 -11.21 -29.75 -9.90
C GLY A 673 -10.27 -29.54 -11.10
N GLU A 674 -10.81 -29.31 -12.29
CA GLU A 674 -10.04 -29.03 -13.51
C GLU A 674 -9.24 -27.73 -13.38
N LEU A 675 -9.87 -26.65 -12.90
CA LEU A 675 -9.21 -25.36 -12.68
C LEU A 675 -8.05 -25.48 -11.68
N LEU A 676 -8.24 -26.18 -10.57
CA LEU A 676 -7.22 -26.37 -9.54
C LEU A 676 -6.09 -27.31 -9.99
N ALA A 677 -6.37 -28.27 -10.88
CA ALA A 677 -5.37 -29.16 -11.45
C ALA A 677 -4.33 -28.42 -12.30
N HIS A 678 -4.72 -27.32 -12.99
CA HIS A 678 -3.77 -26.43 -13.68
C HIS A 678 -2.77 -25.76 -12.74
N TYR A 679 -3.07 -25.70 -11.45
CA TYR A 679 -2.16 -25.22 -10.40
C TYR A 679 -1.49 -26.36 -9.63
N GLY A 680 -1.68 -27.62 -10.04
CA GLY A 680 -1.17 -28.81 -9.35
C GLY A 680 -1.82 -29.06 -8.00
N ILE A 681 -3.08 -28.62 -7.82
CA ILE A 681 -3.84 -28.83 -6.59
C ILE A 681 -4.89 -29.93 -6.84
N ASP A 682 -4.67 -31.10 -6.23
CA ASP A 682 -5.59 -32.22 -6.32
C ASP A 682 -6.64 -32.17 -5.21
N VAL A 683 -7.91 -32.22 -5.60
CA VAL A 683 -9.05 -32.36 -4.67
C VAL A 683 -9.48 -33.82 -4.63
N LEU A 684 -9.65 -34.38 -3.43
CA LEU A 684 -10.06 -35.77 -3.27
C LEU A 684 -11.46 -35.97 -3.84
N GLU A 685 -11.59 -36.88 -4.81
CA GLU A 685 -12.83 -37.14 -5.52
C GLU A 685 -13.97 -37.52 -4.55
N SER A 686 -15.10 -36.82 -4.68
CA SER A 686 -16.32 -37.11 -3.94
C SER A 686 -17.46 -37.38 -4.93
N VAL A 687 -18.19 -38.47 -4.72
CA VAL A 687 -19.20 -38.95 -5.67
C VAL A 687 -20.59 -38.81 -5.05
N PRO A 688 -21.43 -37.87 -5.54
CA PRO A 688 -22.82 -37.77 -5.12
C PRO A 688 -23.61 -39.01 -5.60
N PHE A 689 -24.62 -39.42 -4.82
CA PHE A 689 -25.46 -40.55 -5.18
C PHE A 689 -26.92 -40.36 -4.76
N GLU A 690 -27.83 -40.89 -5.57
CA GLU A 690 -29.27 -40.90 -5.28
C GLU A 690 -29.69 -42.24 -4.66
N THR A 691 -29.11 -43.34 -5.14
CA THR A 691 -29.41 -44.70 -4.69
C THR A 691 -28.27 -45.31 -3.89
N THR A 692 -28.62 -46.21 -2.97
CA THR A 692 -27.63 -46.92 -2.13
C THR A 692 -26.66 -47.74 -2.98
N GLU A 693 -27.13 -48.29 -4.09
CA GLU A 693 -26.35 -49.10 -5.03
C GLU A 693 -25.32 -48.26 -5.79
N GLN A 694 -25.67 -47.04 -6.20
CA GLN A 694 -24.71 -46.08 -6.76
C GLN A 694 -23.59 -45.78 -5.76
N ALA A 695 -23.92 -45.59 -4.47
CA ALA A 695 -22.92 -45.36 -3.43
C ALA A 695 -21.96 -46.54 -3.26
N VAL A 696 -22.47 -47.78 -3.35
CA VAL A 696 -21.63 -49.00 -3.25
C VAL A 696 -20.70 -49.11 -4.45
N GLN A 697 -21.19 -48.89 -5.67
CA GLN A 697 -20.37 -48.92 -6.89
C GLN A 697 -19.28 -47.84 -6.84
N ALA A 698 -19.63 -46.63 -6.38
CA ALA A 698 -18.67 -45.56 -6.18
C ALA A 698 -17.62 -45.94 -5.13
N ALA A 699 -18.02 -46.51 -3.99
CA ALA A 699 -17.07 -46.96 -2.96
C ALA A 699 -16.13 -48.08 -3.45
N GLU A 700 -16.60 -49.00 -4.28
CA GLU A 700 -15.77 -50.04 -4.90
C GLU A 700 -14.71 -49.45 -5.85
N ARG A 701 -15.06 -48.40 -6.58
CA ARG A 701 -14.13 -47.67 -7.46
C ARG A 701 -13.13 -46.82 -6.68
N LEU A 702 -13.61 -46.09 -5.67
CA LEU A 702 -12.79 -45.19 -4.84
C LEU A 702 -11.85 -45.95 -3.89
N GLY A 703 -12.22 -47.18 -3.52
CA GLY A 703 -11.49 -48.03 -2.58
C GLY A 703 -11.92 -47.82 -1.13
N TRP A 704 -11.89 -48.92 -0.36
CA TRP A 704 -12.24 -48.94 1.06
C TRP A 704 -11.01 -48.63 1.95
N PRO A 705 -11.18 -48.01 3.13
CA PRO A 705 -12.44 -47.53 3.71
C PRO A 705 -12.91 -46.18 3.14
N VAL A 706 -14.22 -45.94 3.19
CA VAL A 706 -14.87 -44.70 2.72
C VAL A 706 -15.60 -43.95 3.84
N ALA A 707 -15.96 -42.71 3.57
CA ALA A 707 -16.86 -41.89 4.36
C ALA A 707 -18.11 -41.54 3.54
N ILE A 708 -19.24 -41.34 4.24
CA ILE A 708 -20.45 -40.74 3.66
C ILE A 708 -20.67 -39.38 4.33
N LYS A 709 -21.00 -38.37 3.51
CA LYS A 709 -21.26 -37.01 3.96
C LYS A 709 -22.54 -36.48 3.34
N THR A 710 -23.17 -35.51 4.02
CA THR A 710 -24.27 -34.73 3.44
C THR A 710 -23.75 -33.60 2.57
N LEU A 711 -24.45 -33.30 1.47
CA LEU A 711 -24.17 -32.13 0.65
C LEU A 711 -24.76 -30.83 1.21
N ASP A 712 -25.62 -30.93 2.24
CA ASP A 712 -26.17 -29.75 2.94
C ASP A 712 -25.05 -28.94 3.60
N ALA A 713 -24.90 -27.67 3.20
CA ALA A 713 -23.83 -26.79 3.66
C ALA A 713 -23.82 -26.56 5.18
N ALA A 714 -24.98 -26.59 5.86
CA ALA A 714 -25.06 -26.39 7.30
C ALA A 714 -24.64 -27.64 8.10
N LEU A 715 -24.74 -28.82 7.49
CA LEU A 715 -24.54 -30.11 8.16
C LEU A 715 -23.27 -30.85 7.70
N ARG A 716 -22.71 -30.50 6.54
CA ARG A 716 -21.58 -31.19 5.88
C ARG A 716 -20.33 -31.36 6.76
N HIS A 717 -20.12 -30.50 7.75
CA HIS A 717 -18.96 -30.55 8.66
C HIS A 717 -19.31 -30.95 10.11
N ARG A 718 -20.58 -31.31 10.39
CA ARG A 718 -21.10 -31.56 11.74
C ARG A 718 -21.21 -33.07 12.03
N LEU A 719 -20.09 -33.68 12.46
CA LEU A 719 -20.08 -35.09 12.90
C LEU A 719 -21.03 -35.32 14.09
N ASP A 720 -21.14 -34.33 14.98
CA ASP A 720 -22.00 -34.34 16.17
C ASP A 720 -23.49 -34.41 15.84
N LEU A 721 -23.90 -33.82 14.70
CA LEU A 721 -25.27 -33.90 14.18
C LEU A 721 -25.47 -35.05 13.19
N GLY A 722 -24.46 -35.89 12.98
CA GLY A 722 -24.51 -37.03 12.08
C GLY A 722 -24.46 -36.69 10.59
N GLY A 723 -24.00 -35.49 10.23
CA GLY A 723 -23.78 -35.06 8.84
C GLY A 723 -22.60 -35.76 8.16
N VAL A 724 -21.80 -36.53 8.91
CA VAL A 724 -20.65 -37.30 8.41
C VAL A 724 -20.56 -38.65 9.13
N ARG A 725 -20.29 -39.72 8.37
CA ARG A 725 -19.96 -41.07 8.85
C ARG A 725 -18.65 -41.53 8.21
N ILE A 726 -17.67 -41.90 9.02
CA ILE A 726 -16.29 -42.23 8.59
C ILE A 726 -15.97 -43.70 8.89
N ASN A 727 -14.84 -44.18 8.35
CA ASN A 727 -14.30 -45.51 8.56
C ASN A 727 -15.28 -46.65 8.20
N ILE A 728 -15.94 -46.52 7.06
CA ILE A 728 -16.83 -47.56 6.53
C ILE A 728 -16.00 -48.52 5.70
N GLU A 729 -15.88 -49.77 6.13
CA GLU A 729 -14.91 -50.73 5.59
C GLU A 729 -15.47 -51.64 4.47
N ASN A 730 -16.80 -51.69 4.29
CA ASN A 730 -17.42 -52.57 3.30
C ASN A 730 -18.85 -52.16 2.93
N ALA A 731 -19.35 -52.73 1.84
CA ALA A 731 -20.66 -52.44 1.28
C ALA A 731 -21.82 -52.67 2.26
N ALA A 732 -21.76 -53.70 3.12
CA ALA A 732 -22.81 -53.97 4.11
C ALA A 732 -22.87 -52.87 5.17
N SER A 733 -21.71 -52.39 5.65
CA SER A 733 -21.61 -51.26 6.57
C SER A 733 -22.09 -49.96 5.91
N LEU A 734 -21.75 -49.74 4.64
CA LEU A 734 -22.19 -48.57 3.88
C LEU A 734 -23.72 -48.48 3.81
N ARG A 735 -24.40 -49.56 3.39
CA ARG A 735 -25.87 -49.61 3.30
C ARG A 735 -26.54 -49.26 4.64
N ARG A 736 -26.02 -49.79 5.76
CA ARG A 736 -26.54 -49.48 7.10
C ARG A 736 -26.35 -48.01 7.46
N ASN A 737 -25.16 -47.46 7.21
CA ASN A 737 -24.86 -46.07 7.50
C ASN A 737 -25.72 -45.10 6.67
N ILE A 738 -25.94 -45.37 5.38
CA ILE A 738 -26.84 -44.57 4.52
C ILE A 738 -28.25 -44.54 5.09
N SER A 739 -28.81 -45.71 5.43
CA SER A 739 -30.16 -45.80 5.99
C SER A 739 -30.30 -45.05 7.32
N GLN A 740 -29.32 -45.22 8.22
CA GLN A 740 -29.31 -44.52 9.51
C GLN A 740 -29.15 -43.00 9.36
N MET A 741 -28.26 -42.57 8.47
CA MET A 741 -27.98 -41.16 8.22
C MET A 741 -29.19 -40.47 7.60
N ARG A 742 -29.84 -41.06 6.58
CA ARG A 742 -31.08 -40.51 6.01
C ARG A 742 -32.18 -40.35 7.05
N LYS A 743 -32.35 -41.35 7.93
CA LYS A 743 -33.34 -41.27 9.03
C LYS A 743 -32.99 -40.21 10.07
N LEU A 744 -31.71 -40.06 10.40
CA LEU A 744 -31.25 -39.07 11.37
C LEU A 744 -31.40 -37.63 10.84
N LEU A 745 -31.19 -37.44 9.54
CA LEU A 745 -31.22 -36.13 8.90
C LEU A 745 -32.61 -35.72 8.38
N GLU A 746 -33.57 -36.65 8.33
CA GLU A 746 -34.96 -36.39 7.91
C GLU A 746 -35.59 -35.12 8.53
N PRO A 747 -35.41 -34.79 9.83
CA PRO A 747 -35.97 -33.57 10.41
C PRO A 747 -35.40 -32.26 9.83
N TYR A 748 -34.25 -32.30 9.17
CA TYR A 748 -33.59 -31.15 8.55
C TYR A 748 -33.96 -30.98 7.07
N GLY A 749 -34.73 -31.92 6.49
CA GLY A 749 -35.16 -31.89 5.10
C GLY A 749 -34.46 -32.94 4.22
N PRO A 750 -34.79 -32.98 2.91
CA PRO A 750 -34.14 -33.89 1.97
C PRO A 750 -32.64 -33.60 1.90
N CYS A 751 -31.83 -34.62 2.22
CA CYS A 751 -30.37 -34.50 2.23
C CYS A 751 -29.77 -35.37 1.11
N GLU A 752 -29.13 -34.71 0.14
CA GLU A 752 -28.28 -35.38 -0.82
C GLU A 752 -26.99 -35.85 -0.13
N LEU A 753 -26.51 -37.03 -0.50
CA LEU A 753 -25.35 -37.65 0.13
C LEU A 753 -24.27 -37.93 -0.92
N GLU A 754 -23.03 -37.92 -0.46
CA GLU A 754 -21.84 -38.26 -1.26
C GLU A 754 -21.00 -39.32 -0.55
N VAL A 755 -20.25 -40.10 -1.34
CA VAL A 755 -19.25 -41.03 -0.85
C VAL A 755 -17.86 -40.60 -1.30
N GLN A 756 -16.90 -40.64 -0.38
CA GLN A 756 -15.52 -40.24 -0.60
C GLN A 756 -14.56 -41.23 0.09
N ALA A 757 -13.40 -41.50 -0.51
CA ALA A 757 -12.37 -42.32 0.12
C ALA A 757 -11.84 -41.68 1.42
N MET A 758 -11.36 -42.50 2.36
CA MET A 758 -10.70 -41.98 3.56
C MET A 758 -9.29 -41.49 3.23
N ALA A 759 -8.98 -40.24 3.61
CA ALA A 759 -7.62 -39.72 3.58
C ALA A 759 -6.80 -40.20 4.80
N GLU A 760 -5.48 -39.94 4.77
CA GLU A 760 -4.62 -40.19 5.94
C GLU A 760 -5.08 -39.35 7.13
N VAL A 761 -5.10 -39.94 8.32
CA VAL A 761 -5.47 -39.23 9.55
C VAL A 761 -4.42 -38.16 9.84
N GLY A 762 -4.88 -36.95 10.13
CA GLY A 762 -4.00 -35.81 10.31
C GLY A 762 -4.71 -34.62 10.92
N GLN A 763 -4.02 -33.49 11.00
CA GLN A 763 -4.61 -32.25 11.50
C GLN A 763 -5.51 -31.62 10.46
N SER A 764 -6.73 -31.27 10.87
CA SER A 764 -7.69 -30.58 10.02
C SER A 764 -7.37 -29.09 9.96
N CYS A 765 -7.18 -28.56 8.76
CA CYS A 765 -6.81 -27.19 8.47
C CYS A 765 -7.78 -26.57 7.48
N THR A 766 -7.83 -25.24 7.45
CA THR A 766 -8.61 -24.47 6.49
C THR A 766 -7.74 -23.40 5.84
N LEU A 767 -7.88 -23.27 4.53
CA LEU A 767 -7.22 -22.25 3.74
C LEU A 767 -8.30 -21.54 2.92
N ARG A 768 -8.37 -20.23 3.02
CA ARG A 768 -9.33 -19.41 2.29
C ARG A 768 -8.60 -18.34 1.54
N ALA A 769 -9.05 -18.00 0.34
CA ALA A 769 -8.60 -16.80 -0.32
C ALA A 769 -9.77 -16.04 -0.93
N ILE A 770 -9.70 -14.72 -0.83
CA ILE A 770 -10.74 -13.81 -1.32
C ILE A 770 -10.14 -12.78 -2.27
N GLU A 771 -10.98 -12.21 -3.12
CA GLU A 771 -10.66 -11.01 -3.88
C GLU A 771 -11.31 -9.78 -3.22
N ASP A 772 -10.52 -9.03 -2.45
CA ASP A 772 -10.94 -7.83 -1.75
C ASP A 772 -10.94 -6.58 -2.68
N PRO A 773 -11.97 -5.73 -2.64
CA PRO A 773 -12.01 -4.52 -3.45
C PRO A 773 -10.87 -3.53 -3.18
N LEU A 774 -10.32 -3.48 -1.96
CA LEU A 774 -9.25 -2.55 -1.57
C LEU A 774 -7.87 -3.21 -1.67
N LEU A 775 -7.68 -4.35 -1.01
CA LEU A 775 -6.39 -5.05 -0.89
C LEU A 775 -6.04 -5.91 -2.11
N GLY A 776 -7.05 -6.34 -2.89
CA GLY A 776 -6.89 -7.39 -3.89
C GLY A 776 -6.92 -8.77 -3.23
N PRO A 777 -6.08 -9.73 -3.66
CA PRO A 777 -6.10 -11.07 -3.12
C PRO A 777 -5.71 -11.05 -1.63
N VAL A 778 -6.43 -11.79 -0.80
CA VAL A 778 -6.08 -12.03 0.61
C VAL A 778 -6.17 -13.53 0.88
N VAL A 779 -5.06 -14.13 1.30
CA VAL A 779 -4.98 -15.55 1.67
C VAL A 779 -5.01 -15.65 3.19
N SER A 780 -5.84 -16.55 3.71
CA SER A 780 -6.12 -16.73 5.13
C SER A 780 -5.98 -18.19 5.52
N PHE A 781 -5.25 -18.48 6.59
CA PHE A 781 -4.99 -19.82 7.09
C PHE A 781 -5.37 -19.96 8.56
N GLY A 782 -5.92 -21.12 8.92
CA GLY A 782 -6.23 -21.50 10.30
C GLY A 782 -6.41 -23.01 10.43
N LEU A 783 -6.53 -23.50 11.66
CA LEU A 783 -6.96 -24.88 11.90
C LEU A 783 -8.49 -24.98 11.77
N SER A 784 -9.01 -26.12 11.31
CA SER A 784 -10.47 -26.29 11.21
C SER A 784 -11.08 -26.54 12.58
N GLY A 785 -12.22 -25.90 12.85
CA GLY A 785 -13.06 -26.18 14.01
C GLY A 785 -13.72 -24.92 14.59
N ASP A 786 -14.85 -25.11 15.26
CA ASP A 786 -15.67 -24.01 15.78
C ASP A 786 -14.92 -23.12 16.77
N ALA A 787 -14.06 -23.70 17.61
CA ALA A 787 -13.25 -22.95 18.56
C ALA A 787 -12.27 -21.98 17.87
N VAL A 788 -11.68 -22.39 16.74
CA VAL A 788 -10.78 -21.53 15.96
C VAL A 788 -11.56 -20.37 15.36
N ASN A 789 -12.74 -20.65 14.80
CA ASN A 789 -13.64 -19.63 14.24
C ASN A 789 -14.13 -18.63 15.32
N LEU A 790 -14.47 -19.11 16.52
CA LEU A 790 -14.97 -18.27 17.61
C LEU A 790 -13.87 -17.41 18.26
N LEU A 791 -12.63 -17.90 18.30
CA LEU A 791 -11.48 -17.20 18.85
C LEU A 791 -10.76 -16.32 17.83
N ASP A 792 -11.23 -16.33 16.58
CA ASP A 792 -10.63 -15.63 15.44
C ASP A 792 -9.13 -15.96 15.29
N ASP A 793 -8.76 -17.23 15.50
CA ASP A 793 -7.37 -17.71 15.43
C ASP A 793 -6.95 -17.97 13.98
N TRP A 794 -6.94 -16.89 13.21
CA TRP A 794 -6.58 -16.85 11.79
C TRP A 794 -5.30 -16.06 11.56
N ALA A 795 -4.61 -16.41 10.49
CA ALA A 795 -3.54 -15.62 9.93
C ALA A 795 -3.88 -15.22 8.51
N HIS A 796 -3.48 -14.00 8.13
CA HIS A 796 -3.77 -13.42 6.81
C HIS A 796 -2.48 -12.97 6.13
N ARG A 797 -2.41 -13.05 4.80
CA ARG A 797 -1.34 -12.46 3.99
C ARG A 797 -1.90 -11.94 2.66
N VAL A 798 -1.24 -10.94 2.08
CA VAL A 798 -1.61 -10.37 0.78
C VAL A 798 -0.55 -10.80 -0.25
N PRO A 799 -0.92 -11.57 -1.31
CA PRO A 799 -0.03 -11.92 -2.41
C PRO A 799 0.57 -10.70 -3.15
N PRO A 800 1.72 -10.86 -3.82
CA PRO A 800 2.50 -12.10 -3.95
C PRO A 800 3.15 -12.50 -2.62
N LEU A 801 3.22 -13.81 -2.36
CA LEU A 801 3.80 -14.37 -1.14
C LEU A 801 5.17 -14.93 -1.42
N SER A 802 6.16 -14.55 -0.61
CA SER A 802 7.45 -15.22 -0.63
C SER A 802 7.40 -16.56 0.09
N VAL A 803 8.45 -17.37 -0.10
CA VAL A 803 8.63 -18.61 0.69
C VAL A 803 8.59 -18.33 2.20
N GLY A 804 9.14 -17.18 2.64
CA GLY A 804 9.09 -16.73 4.03
C GLY A 804 7.67 -16.37 4.47
N ASP A 805 6.91 -15.66 3.65
CA ASP A 805 5.52 -15.28 3.95
C ASP A 805 4.62 -16.51 4.14
N ALA A 806 4.77 -17.54 3.29
CA ALA A 806 4.00 -18.78 3.40
C ALA A 806 4.33 -19.53 4.70
N LYS A 807 5.61 -19.61 5.06
CA LYS A 807 6.09 -20.21 6.31
C LYS A 807 5.51 -19.50 7.53
N GLU A 808 5.52 -18.17 7.51
CA GLU A 808 5.02 -17.35 8.61
C GLU A 808 3.49 -17.42 8.71
N LEU A 809 2.77 -17.41 7.57
CA LEU A 809 1.31 -17.58 7.51
C LEU A 809 0.86 -18.86 8.23
N ILE A 810 1.54 -19.98 8.00
CA ILE A 810 1.20 -21.28 8.61
C ILE A 810 1.53 -21.32 10.11
N ARG A 811 2.57 -20.62 10.54
CA ARG A 811 3.03 -20.60 11.94
C ARG A 811 2.32 -19.55 12.80
N SER A 812 1.66 -18.57 12.18
CA SER A 812 1.05 -17.42 12.85
C SER A 812 -0.16 -17.78 13.74
N PRO A 813 -1.08 -18.71 13.37
CA PRO A 813 -2.17 -19.10 14.26
C PRO A 813 -1.63 -19.69 15.55
N ARG A 814 -2.25 -19.35 16.69
CA ARG A 814 -1.85 -19.84 18.01
C ARG A 814 -1.96 -21.37 18.09
N ALA A 815 -2.97 -21.94 17.44
CA ALA A 815 -3.15 -23.38 17.34
C ALA A 815 -2.18 -24.09 16.37
N ALA A 816 -1.34 -23.35 15.62
CA ALA A 816 -0.39 -23.93 14.66
C ALA A 816 0.65 -24.85 15.31
N VAL A 817 0.87 -24.74 16.63
CA VAL A 817 1.70 -25.69 17.39
C VAL A 817 1.29 -27.15 17.16
N LYS A 818 0.00 -27.41 16.88
CA LYS A 818 -0.53 -28.75 16.58
C LYS A 818 -0.01 -29.34 15.27
N LEU A 819 0.43 -28.51 14.32
CA LEU A 819 0.99 -28.94 13.04
C LEU A 819 2.38 -29.58 13.22
N PHE A 820 3.10 -29.20 14.27
CA PHE A 820 4.46 -29.65 14.57
C PHE A 820 4.51 -30.78 15.62
N GLY A 821 3.36 -31.37 15.94
CA GLY A 821 3.20 -32.41 16.94
C GLY A 821 2.73 -31.85 18.29
N TYR A 822 1.72 -32.48 18.88
CA TYR A 822 1.10 -32.02 20.14
C TYR A 822 0.47 -33.21 20.88
N GLU A 823 0.75 -33.33 22.18
CA GLU A 823 0.18 -34.37 23.07
C GLU A 823 0.24 -35.81 22.48
N GLY A 824 1.36 -36.16 21.82
CA GLY A 824 1.58 -37.49 21.26
C GLY A 824 1.10 -37.67 19.82
N LEU A 825 0.46 -36.67 19.20
CA LEU A 825 0.21 -36.67 17.76
C LEU A 825 1.50 -36.39 16.98
N PRO A 826 1.76 -37.10 15.87
CA PRO A 826 2.90 -36.85 15.01
C PRO A 826 2.80 -35.47 14.34
N ALA A 827 3.95 -34.90 13.97
CA ALA A 827 4.01 -33.71 13.13
C ALA A 827 3.44 -34.03 11.73
N GLY A 828 2.72 -33.06 11.16
CA GLY A 828 2.21 -33.15 9.79
C GLY A 828 3.27 -32.79 8.75
N ASN A 829 3.00 -33.09 7.48
CA ASN A 829 3.85 -32.69 6.36
C ASN A 829 3.69 -31.18 6.04
N VAL A 830 4.24 -30.32 6.91
CA VAL A 830 4.12 -28.85 6.80
C VAL A 830 4.68 -28.32 5.48
N ALA A 831 5.68 -28.96 4.88
CA ALA A 831 6.22 -28.57 3.58
C ALA A 831 5.18 -28.67 2.46
N ALA A 832 4.34 -29.71 2.47
CA ALA A 832 3.24 -29.85 1.51
C ALA A 832 2.15 -28.76 1.71
N LEU A 833 1.94 -28.31 2.95
CA LEU A 833 1.05 -27.20 3.25
C LEU A 833 1.61 -25.86 2.78
N GLU A 834 2.92 -25.64 2.97
CA GLU A 834 3.65 -24.47 2.46
C GLU A 834 3.53 -24.40 0.92
N ASP A 835 3.68 -25.52 0.21
CA ASP A 835 3.49 -25.61 -1.26
C ASP A 835 2.04 -25.32 -1.69
N LEU A 836 1.04 -25.89 -1.01
CA LEU A 836 -0.37 -25.59 -1.29
C LEU A 836 -0.68 -24.09 -1.12
N VAL A 837 -0.19 -23.48 -0.05
CA VAL A 837 -0.36 -22.04 0.21
C VAL A 837 0.27 -21.21 -0.92
N ALA A 838 1.46 -21.57 -1.38
CA ALA A 838 2.13 -20.89 -2.49
C ALA A 838 1.33 -21.00 -3.80
N ARG A 839 0.79 -22.18 -4.11
CA ARG A 839 -0.06 -22.41 -5.30
C ARG A 839 -1.35 -21.60 -5.24
N VAL A 840 -2.03 -21.57 -4.09
CA VAL A 840 -3.26 -20.78 -3.91
C VAL A 840 -2.97 -19.27 -3.96
N ALA A 841 -1.84 -18.83 -3.44
CA ALA A 841 -1.41 -17.44 -3.54
C ALA A 841 -1.17 -17.03 -4.99
N LEU A 842 -0.49 -17.87 -5.79
CA LEU A 842 -0.28 -17.62 -7.22
C LEU A 842 -1.62 -17.62 -7.98
N LEU A 843 -2.47 -18.63 -7.78
CA LEU A 843 -3.82 -18.72 -8.35
C LEU A 843 -4.60 -17.42 -8.15
N LYS A 844 -4.55 -16.87 -6.93
CA LYS A 844 -5.28 -15.65 -6.62
C LYS A 844 -4.63 -14.36 -7.11
N ASP A 845 -3.32 -14.31 -7.26
CA ASP A 845 -2.65 -13.14 -7.83
C ASP A 845 -2.87 -13.04 -9.34
N GLU A 846 -2.91 -14.19 -10.03
CA GLU A 846 -3.14 -14.27 -11.48
C GLU A 846 -4.62 -14.10 -11.87
N HIS A 847 -5.56 -14.64 -11.08
CA HIS A 847 -6.98 -14.66 -11.44
C HIS A 847 -7.86 -13.87 -10.45
N PRO A 848 -8.04 -12.55 -10.63
CA PRO A 848 -8.97 -11.75 -9.82
C PRO A 848 -10.44 -12.14 -10.03
N GLU A 849 -10.77 -12.87 -11.10
CA GLU A 849 -12.11 -13.40 -11.39
C GLU A 849 -12.54 -14.44 -10.35
N ILE A 850 -11.57 -15.15 -9.75
CA ILE A 850 -11.82 -16.01 -8.59
C ILE A 850 -12.08 -15.13 -7.37
N ALA A 851 -13.36 -14.89 -7.13
CA ALA A 851 -13.88 -14.02 -6.09
C ALA A 851 -13.56 -14.53 -4.69
N TRP A 852 -13.67 -15.84 -4.51
CA TRP A 852 -13.59 -16.51 -3.24
C TRP A 852 -13.30 -17.99 -3.49
N VAL A 853 -12.36 -18.55 -2.74
CA VAL A 853 -12.05 -19.97 -2.72
C VAL A 853 -11.79 -20.38 -1.28
N GLU A 854 -12.35 -21.51 -0.87
CA GLU A 854 -12.13 -22.09 0.46
C GLU A 854 -11.86 -23.58 0.34
N PHE A 855 -10.72 -23.98 0.89
CA PHE A 855 -10.27 -25.35 1.07
C PHE A 855 -10.60 -25.74 2.50
N ASN A 856 -11.73 -26.44 2.70
CA ASN A 856 -12.19 -26.81 4.02
C ASN A 856 -12.95 -28.14 4.03
N PRO A 857 -12.44 -29.20 4.67
CA PRO A 857 -11.15 -29.29 5.35
C PRO A 857 -9.99 -29.70 4.43
N ILE A 858 -8.79 -29.28 4.80
CA ILE A 858 -7.50 -29.87 4.38
C ILE A 858 -7.05 -30.81 5.50
N LEU A 859 -6.70 -32.06 5.19
CA LEU A 859 -6.08 -32.97 6.15
C LEU A 859 -4.57 -33.01 5.97
N LEU A 860 -3.85 -32.63 7.03
CA LEU A 860 -2.41 -32.66 7.11
C LEU A 860 -1.94 -33.92 7.84
N GLY A 861 -1.72 -35.00 7.09
CA GLY A 861 -1.13 -36.24 7.59
C GLY A 861 0.40 -36.14 7.75
N PRO A 862 1.04 -37.10 8.44
CA PRO A 862 2.50 -37.17 8.55
C PRO A 862 3.21 -37.33 7.20
N HIS A 863 2.57 -38.01 6.24
CA HIS A 863 3.19 -38.32 4.95
C HIS A 863 2.61 -37.50 3.81
N LYS A 864 1.28 -37.33 3.75
CA LYS A 864 0.61 -36.58 2.69
C LYS A 864 -0.33 -35.49 3.22
N LEU A 865 -0.48 -34.45 2.40
CA LEU A 865 -1.57 -33.49 2.51
C LEU A 865 -2.72 -33.96 1.60
N THR A 866 -3.96 -33.79 2.02
CA THR A 866 -5.13 -34.10 1.19
C THR A 866 -6.19 -33.02 1.33
N VAL A 867 -6.56 -32.40 0.22
CA VAL A 867 -7.69 -31.46 0.14
C VAL A 867 -8.99 -32.27 0.03
N LEU A 868 -9.86 -32.21 1.04
CA LEU A 868 -11.09 -33.02 1.04
C LEU A 868 -12.25 -32.36 0.31
N ALA A 869 -12.30 -31.03 0.33
CA ALA A 869 -13.36 -30.26 -0.30
C ALA A 869 -12.87 -28.84 -0.61
N VAL A 870 -13.38 -28.30 -1.70
CA VAL A 870 -13.18 -26.92 -2.12
C VAL A 870 -14.54 -26.34 -2.47
N ASN A 871 -14.77 -25.09 -2.07
CA ASN A 871 -15.86 -24.28 -2.59
C ASN A 871 -15.24 -23.07 -3.28
N LEU A 872 -15.61 -22.84 -4.54
CA LEU A 872 -15.04 -21.80 -5.38
C LEU A 872 -16.16 -20.97 -6.01
N ARG A 873 -15.98 -19.65 -5.98
CA ARG A 873 -16.90 -18.69 -6.59
C ARG A 873 -16.16 -17.74 -7.50
N ILE A 874 -16.72 -17.51 -8.68
CA ILE A 874 -16.21 -16.57 -9.68
C ILE A 874 -17.14 -15.36 -9.85
N GLY A 875 -16.59 -14.25 -10.32
CA GLY A 875 -17.36 -13.05 -10.65
C GLY A 875 -16.58 -12.08 -11.53
N ASN A 876 -17.26 -11.09 -12.12
CA ASN A 876 -16.62 -10.14 -13.04
C ASN A 876 -15.65 -9.21 -12.28
N ALA A 877 -14.34 -9.39 -12.50
CA ALA A 877 -13.29 -8.63 -11.83
C ALA A 877 -13.30 -7.14 -12.20
N ALA A 878 -13.62 -6.77 -13.45
CA ALA A 878 -13.60 -5.39 -13.91
C ALA A 878 -14.69 -4.51 -13.26
N GLN A 879 -15.81 -5.12 -12.87
CA GLN A 879 -16.89 -4.42 -12.16
C GLN A 879 -16.71 -4.45 -10.64
N ARG A 880 -16.06 -5.49 -10.10
CA ARG A 880 -15.82 -5.67 -8.66
C ARG A 880 -14.54 -5.01 -8.16
N THR A 881 -13.55 -4.83 -9.03
CA THR A 881 -12.21 -4.30 -8.75
C THR A 881 -11.80 -3.30 -9.83
N ASP A 882 -10.67 -2.61 -9.67
CA ASP A 882 -10.13 -1.70 -10.69
C ASP A 882 -8.93 -2.41 -11.36
N SER A 883 -9.21 -3.46 -12.12
CA SER A 883 -8.18 -4.33 -12.74
C SER A 883 -7.27 -3.55 -13.69
N ALA A 884 -7.81 -2.59 -14.44
CA ALA A 884 -7.05 -1.70 -15.32
C ALA A 884 -6.04 -0.83 -14.53
N ARG A 885 -6.43 -0.24 -13.39
CA ARG A 885 -5.45 0.44 -12.51
C ARG A 885 -4.44 -0.51 -11.88
N ARG A 886 -4.78 -1.79 -11.65
CA ARG A 886 -3.80 -2.78 -11.17
C ARG A 886 -2.69 -3.04 -12.19
N ALA A 887 -3.03 -3.05 -13.48
CA ALA A 887 -2.06 -3.18 -14.56
C ALA A 887 -1.23 -1.90 -14.80
N MET A 888 -1.79 -0.72 -14.48
CA MET A 888 -1.11 0.58 -14.63
C MET A 888 -0.24 1.00 -13.43
N LEU A 889 -0.38 0.36 -12.26
CA LEU A 889 0.27 0.77 -11.01
C LEU A 889 0.94 -0.38 -10.24
N SER A 890 1.06 -1.57 -10.83
CA SER A 890 1.87 -2.67 -10.28
C SER A 890 3.35 -2.30 -10.32
#